data_AF-A0A813EEW5-F1
#
_entry.id   AF-A0A813EEW5-F1
#
_cell.length_a   1.000
_cell.length_b   1.000
_cell.length_c   1.000
_cell.angle_alpha   90.00
_cell.angle_beta   90.00
_cell.angle_gamma   90.00
#
_symmetry.space_group_name_H-M   'P 1'
#
loop_
_entity.id
_entity.type
_entity.pdbx_description
1 polymer ?
#
loop_
_entity_poly.entity_id
_entity_poly.type
_entity_poly.pdbx_seq_one_letter_code
_entity_poly.pdbx_strand_id
1 'polypeptide(L)'
;MMLAVLLLGLAISVKARTCLPDALPENQRSNITVGGVSMPMGVWSCQWASGYVSAYVFSILAGEVLGYQIAEGGGSSSTQMVFALGGCLDPKAYGTDPKCGTGVPVTNHVGFENWFSFSMEMAGWLTKIGDMAPVLMGSMGYEGLEGMYIMDTPLSAALSQSGLPLEFYRSYNSSWHHPEVYFPKISTIDLSLMKKCSTGRMSFSEDANIYVRATGDYDGVVNVSGQLKLKCWNDVWWLSPACRNTPQSCIPVVSGGDAWALAEMIQQMSFYNMPMAFGTAINTSMYSSINVANEGALYAFEPDVTFIAQQPEIIRFPKNNAGEYIQGIYGTASAGTILGNWYFKDLKTVADRAHILLSNYKLSQDNINGMLGDVVSVGDNDHWAGACRWLIKNRNLWRSWIPDSTTCSQGKGLVDSAGHLVENRSQAVDCKVCPVGRASIAMTDGKGPTRFCLQCPKGKSQGLPGEQECVPCLIGSYSAVPGSMACSLCAVGSYGSLKGLSACSVCGNGTISEKLRSTNKAIMVQGEEEWVAYQGAVSFDACGCRKDTRMDASGECLPCGEGLKCDGSGKVMVLKGFYTAADSPGSVFRCFGDSKRCPGGPPGTCAPGRDNETIACISCSSGLRPGDDGACTPCSSGNSALFSVAIILSILAIAVLYMFLRNEGQDGTARNDAFLIASVAVGQCVVVSQQLSIFGQLKVNWGSPFSEVLDFFGLLALNFEWLNVSCVASFSPLQMYAARVFLVLLFFVAAGCIHLLYVALCKKFAEGLEISALVKVMGNLMMIFFISVAGAILAPFRCDTHPNGARTVQEFGGVLCNSEGEHQKMLIVAGIALIMPVSFFAMASYVVIVELPKRMQKADVAFLRTWSFLYYRYRPGAAVFSVILLVRNVALVIVPVIPGGAIKVLLIILVLCVSSLVTSFMLPWRILECNYMEASLLAGMAVLISMGSLFMEDVDVDSVMQVCLALFIAMILLIFGVFLQGFTKYLRAKHRKPFQYFLCHQKSGAGAFARLLKCELIRMNAVKGKVFVDCDDLQDLTKLFGYVGFDTEHLIILGTKDILTRKWCMGEVTTGRLHKVKTVV
;
A
#
# COMPACT_ATOMS: atom_id res chain seq x y z
N MET A 1 0.35 54.30 -4.87
CA MET A 1 1.11 55.52 -5.20
C MET A 1 2.27 55.64 -4.20
N MET A 2 3.27 54.77 -4.24
CA MET A 2 4.37 54.80 -5.22
C MET A 2 5.13 56.15 -5.30
N LEU A 3 4.91 57.08 -4.34
CA LEU A 3 5.62 58.36 -4.27
C LEU A 3 6.19 58.73 -2.88
N ALA A 4 6.03 57.88 -1.85
CA ALA A 4 6.62 58.14 -0.52
C ALA A 4 7.95 57.41 -0.26
N VAL A 5 8.39 56.54 -1.16
CA VAL A 5 9.64 55.74 -1.02
C VAL A 5 10.80 56.31 -1.86
N LEU A 6 10.58 57.40 -2.60
CA LEU A 6 11.58 57.99 -3.51
C LEU A 6 12.27 59.27 -2.99
N LEU A 7 12.03 59.67 -1.72
CA LEU A 7 12.56 60.93 -1.16
C LEU A 7 13.44 60.80 0.09
N LEU A 8 13.97 59.60 0.39
CA LEU A 8 15.00 59.40 1.44
C LEU A 8 16.33 58.88 0.88
N GLY A 9 16.53 58.97 -0.45
CA GLY A 9 17.76 58.61 -1.14
C GLY A 9 18.76 59.75 -1.27
N LEU A 10 19.12 60.40 -0.16
CA LEU A 10 20.37 61.18 -0.05
C LEU A 10 21.09 60.68 1.20
N ALA A 11 21.54 59.43 1.13
CA ALA A 11 22.60 58.95 2.00
C ALA A 11 23.85 59.77 1.65
N ILE A 12 24.24 60.64 2.58
CA ILE A 12 25.59 61.19 2.66
C ILE A 12 26.54 59.99 2.55
N SER A 13 27.29 59.92 1.45
CA SER A 13 28.39 58.97 1.27
C SER A 13 29.47 59.31 2.31
N VAL A 14 29.31 58.78 3.53
CA VAL A 14 30.42 58.64 4.47
C VAL A 14 31.39 57.65 3.81
N LYS A 15 32.52 58.15 3.29
CA LYS A 15 33.62 57.28 2.84
C LYS A 15 33.93 56.32 3.98
N ALA A 16 33.82 55.02 3.73
CA ALA A 16 34.32 53.98 4.62
C ALA A 16 35.78 54.30 4.97
N ARG A 17 36.04 54.56 6.25
CA ARG A 17 37.36 54.97 6.76
C ARG A 17 38.25 53.72 6.78
N THR A 18 39.16 53.58 5.83
CA THR A 18 40.17 52.51 5.84
C THR A 18 41.38 52.95 6.65
N CYS A 19 41.92 52.07 7.49
CA CYS A 19 43.08 52.35 8.33
C CYS A 19 44.40 52.03 7.62
N LEU A 20 44.55 50.79 7.12
CA LEU A 20 45.81 50.28 6.58
C LEU A 20 45.98 50.65 5.10
N PRO A 21 47.22 50.88 4.64
CA PRO A 21 47.50 51.19 3.23
C PRO A 21 47.19 50.03 2.27
N ASP A 22 47.25 48.80 2.76
CA ASP A 22 46.97 47.57 1.99
C ASP A 22 45.60 46.97 2.34
N ALA A 23 44.65 47.81 2.77
CA ALA A 23 43.34 47.36 3.23
C ALA A 23 42.49 46.76 2.10
N LEU A 24 41.84 45.62 2.36
CA LEU A 24 40.77 45.11 1.52
C LEU A 24 39.58 46.08 1.54
N PRO A 25 39.14 46.60 0.36
CA PRO A 25 37.98 47.47 0.26
C PRO A 25 36.72 46.79 0.80
N GLU A 26 35.81 47.55 1.41
CA GLU A 26 34.61 47.03 2.07
C GLU A 26 33.72 46.18 1.15
N ASN A 27 33.64 46.53 -0.14
CA ASN A 27 32.88 45.78 -1.14
C ASN A 27 33.50 44.41 -1.51
N GLN A 28 34.74 44.13 -1.12
CA GLN A 28 35.40 42.84 -1.31
C GLN A 28 35.36 41.97 -0.04
N ARG A 29 34.77 42.47 1.04
CA ARG A 29 34.65 41.76 2.31
C ARG A 29 33.39 40.89 2.32
N SER A 30 33.49 39.70 2.91
CA SER A 30 32.40 38.72 2.99
C SER A 30 31.74 38.69 4.36
N ASN A 31 30.43 38.47 4.37
CA ASN A 31 29.67 38.13 5.57
C ASN A 31 30.00 36.72 6.06
N ILE A 32 29.77 36.47 7.35
CA ILE A 32 29.76 35.13 7.94
C ILE A 32 28.34 34.55 7.88
N THR A 33 28.24 33.23 7.96
CA THR A 33 26.95 32.52 7.95
C THR A 33 26.74 31.81 9.27
N VAL A 34 25.77 32.27 10.06
CA VAL A 34 25.43 31.70 11.37
C VAL A 34 24.01 31.16 11.32
N GLY A 35 23.82 29.87 11.60
CA GLY A 35 22.51 29.24 11.54
C GLY A 35 21.79 29.36 10.19
N GLY A 36 22.55 29.47 9.09
CA GLY A 36 22.01 29.67 7.73
C GLY A 36 21.73 31.13 7.34
N VAL A 37 21.93 32.09 8.25
CA VAL A 37 21.73 33.53 7.99
C VAL A 37 23.08 34.20 7.71
N SER A 38 23.18 34.92 6.59
CA SER A 38 24.36 35.70 6.23
C SER A 38 24.32 37.07 6.92
N MET A 39 25.37 37.40 7.67
CA MET A 39 25.47 38.65 8.43
C MET A 39 26.93 39.09 8.65
N PRO A 40 27.18 40.39 8.95
CA PRO A 40 28.49 40.84 9.38
C PRO A 40 28.89 40.20 10.72
N MET A 41 30.20 40.08 10.93
CA MET A 41 30.77 39.61 12.19
C MET A 41 30.66 40.71 13.24
N GLY A 42 29.72 40.55 14.18
CA GLY A 42 29.61 41.39 15.36
C GLY A 42 30.83 41.31 16.28
N VAL A 43 31.39 42.47 16.62
CA VAL A 43 32.45 42.65 17.61
C VAL A 43 31.90 43.52 18.74
N TRP A 44 31.95 43.00 19.97
CA TRP A 44 31.47 43.69 21.16
C TRP A 44 32.61 44.45 21.85
N SER A 45 32.43 45.76 21.98
CA SER A 45 33.31 46.64 22.77
C SER A 45 32.66 46.98 24.12
N CYS A 46 33.40 46.77 25.20
CA CYS A 46 33.01 47.29 26.50
C CYS A 46 33.28 48.81 26.56
N GLN A 47 32.35 49.59 27.12
CA GLN A 47 32.34 51.06 27.03
C GLN A 47 33.34 51.79 27.95
N TRP A 48 34.59 51.31 28.00
CA TRP A 48 35.74 52.01 28.58
C TRP A 48 36.91 52.00 27.59
N ALA A 49 37.90 52.85 27.79
CA ALA A 49 38.85 53.23 26.73
C ALA A 49 39.68 52.05 26.20
N SER A 50 40.20 51.22 27.10
CA SER A 50 40.99 50.03 26.75
C SER A 50 40.17 48.97 26.01
N GLY A 51 38.86 48.92 26.27
CA GLY A 51 37.92 47.95 25.67
C GLY A 51 37.59 48.32 24.24
N TYR A 52 37.41 49.62 23.99
CA TYR A 52 37.26 50.16 22.65
C TYR A 52 38.49 49.91 21.79
N VAL A 53 39.69 50.33 22.22
CA VAL A 53 40.89 50.18 21.38
C VAL A 53 41.20 48.72 21.06
N SER A 54 41.00 47.82 22.04
CA SER A 54 41.20 46.38 21.83
C SER A 54 40.22 45.79 20.80
N ALA A 55 38.94 46.16 20.90
CA ALA A 55 37.94 45.75 19.92
C ALA A 55 38.25 46.31 18.52
N TYR A 56 38.64 47.58 18.41
CA TYR A 56 38.94 48.22 17.12
C TYR A 56 40.17 47.62 16.44
N VAL A 57 41.24 47.27 17.18
CA VAL A 57 42.40 46.59 16.61
C VAL A 57 41.97 45.28 15.95
N PHE A 58 41.15 44.47 16.62
CA PHE A 58 40.62 43.25 16.03
C PHE A 58 39.70 43.53 14.83
N SER A 59 38.76 44.47 14.95
CA SER A 59 37.86 44.86 13.85
C SER A 59 38.62 45.27 12.60
N ILE A 60 39.68 46.07 12.73
CA ILE A 60 40.52 46.50 11.61
C ILE A 60 41.23 45.30 10.98
N LEU A 61 41.85 44.43 11.77
CA LEU A 61 42.56 43.26 11.24
C LEU A 61 41.62 42.23 10.61
N ALA A 62 40.49 41.92 11.26
CA ALA A 62 39.49 41.00 10.73
C ALA A 62 38.82 41.56 9.47
N GLY A 63 38.57 42.87 9.41
CA GLY A 63 37.95 43.51 8.25
C GLY A 63 38.93 43.74 7.10
N GLU A 64 39.98 44.51 7.34
CA GLU A 64 40.89 45.00 6.30
C GLU A 64 41.92 43.96 5.84
N VAL A 65 42.27 42.98 6.68
CA VAL A 65 43.29 41.97 6.36
C VAL A 65 42.69 40.60 6.08
N LEU A 66 41.73 40.15 6.91
CA LEU A 66 41.08 38.85 6.71
C LEU A 66 39.88 38.90 5.77
N GLY A 67 39.31 40.08 5.52
CA GLY A 67 38.23 40.28 4.55
C GLY A 67 36.82 40.01 5.08
N TYR A 68 36.58 40.11 6.39
CA TYR A 68 35.23 39.97 6.96
C TYR A 68 34.48 41.30 7.00
N GLN A 69 33.17 41.29 6.76
CA GLN A 69 32.35 42.45 7.15
C GLN A 69 32.21 42.48 8.67
N ILE A 70 32.38 43.66 9.28
CA ILE A 70 32.36 43.85 10.73
C ILE A 70 31.15 44.70 11.11
N ALA A 71 30.47 44.31 12.18
CA ALA A 71 29.46 45.13 12.84
C ALA A 71 29.90 45.38 14.27
N GLU A 72 29.76 46.61 14.75
CA GLU A 72 30.20 46.96 16.10
C GLU A 72 29.00 47.03 17.04
N GLY A 73 29.14 46.41 18.21
CA GLY A 73 28.19 46.45 19.31
C GLY A 73 28.88 46.82 20.61
N GLY A 74 28.14 47.15 21.65
CA GLY A 74 28.77 47.46 22.93
C GLY A 74 27.82 47.63 24.10
N GLY A 75 28.41 47.62 25.30
CA GLY A 75 27.69 47.78 26.55
C GLY A 75 28.59 48.14 27.72
N SER A 76 27.97 48.50 28.83
CA SER A 76 28.62 49.14 29.97
C SER A 76 29.19 48.16 31.00
N SER A 77 29.11 46.84 30.75
CA SER A 77 29.65 45.84 31.67
C SER A 77 30.17 44.58 30.96
N SER A 78 31.17 43.95 31.58
CA SER A 78 31.74 42.65 31.20
C SER A 78 30.68 41.53 31.09
N THR A 79 29.64 41.58 31.93
CA THR A 79 28.57 40.58 31.96
C THR A 79 27.64 40.70 30.75
N GLN A 80 27.33 41.94 30.32
CA GLN A 80 26.52 42.18 29.12
C GLN A 80 27.18 41.60 27.87
N MET A 81 28.52 41.65 27.79
CA MET A 81 29.26 41.03 26.69
C MET A 81 29.01 39.52 26.61
N VAL A 82 29.10 38.81 27.74
CA VAL A 82 28.87 37.36 27.78
C VAL A 82 27.42 37.04 27.39
N PHE A 83 26.45 37.83 27.83
CA PHE A 83 25.05 37.67 27.42
C PHE A 83 24.83 37.95 25.93
N ALA A 84 25.47 38.97 25.37
CA ALA A 84 25.39 39.30 23.94
C ALA A 84 25.97 38.17 23.07
N LEU A 85 27.11 37.59 23.47
CA LEU A 85 27.72 36.45 22.79
C LEU A 85 26.89 35.16 22.92
N GLY A 86 26.07 35.05 23.97
CA GLY A 86 25.14 33.93 24.21
C GLY A 86 23.78 34.10 23.51
N GLY A 87 23.62 35.12 22.66
CA GLY A 87 22.43 35.32 21.83
C GLY A 87 21.25 36.01 22.53
N CYS A 88 21.47 36.73 23.63
CA CYS A 88 20.44 37.59 24.22
C CYS A 88 20.18 38.82 23.33
N LEU A 89 18.91 39.14 23.06
CA LEU A 89 18.54 40.33 22.27
C LEU A 89 18.60 41.60 23.10
N ASP A 90 18.31 41.51 24.41
CA ASP A 90 18.58 42.57 25.36
C ASP A 90 19.63 42.13 26.41
N PRO A 91 20.93 42.34 26.13
CA PRO A 91 22.00 42.03 27.08
C PRO A 91 21.89 42.80 28.41
N LYS A 92 21.14 43.91 28.46
CA LYS A 92 20.95 44.73 29.67
C LYS A 92 19.96 44.11 30.66
N ALA A 93 19.20 43.10 30.25
CA ALA A 93 18.31 42.34 31.12
C ALA A 93 19.04 41.28 31.99
N TYR A 94 20.38 41.30 32.02
CA TYR A 94 21.23 40.45 32.86
C TYR A 94 20.86 38.96 32.88
N GLY A 95 20.62 38.38 31.70
CA GLY A 95 20.31 36.95 31.54
C GLY A 95 18.87 36.55 31.89
N THR A 96 17.99 37.52 32.23
CA THR A 96 16.55 37.30 32.43
C THR A 96 15.73 37.38 31.15
N ASP A 97 16.34 37.81 30.04
CA ASP A 97 15.71 37.79 28.71
C ASP A 97 15.38 36.33 28.33
N PRO A 98 14.09 35.97 28.17
CA PRO A 98 13.68 34.62 27.82
C PRO A 98 14.15 34.20 26.41
N LYS A 99 14.67 35.13 25.61
CA LYS A 99 15.20 34.88 24.27
C LYS A 99 16.68 34.54 24.22
N CYS A 100 17.42 34.66 25.33
CA CYS A 100 18.78 34.16 25.42
C CYS A 100 18.83 32.67 25.06
N GLY A 101 19.68 32.28 24.11
CA GLY A 101 19.80 30.88 23.71
C GLY A 101 18.56 30.28 23.04
N THR A 102 17.73 31.08 22.34
CA THR A 102 16.50 30.59 21.67
C THR A 102 16.66 30.23 20.18
N GLY A 103 17.88 30.02 19.69
CA GLY A 103 18.13 29.61 18.29
C GLY A 103 17.98 30.75 17.28
N VAL A 104 17.81 32.00 17.74
CA VAL A 104 18.01 33.19 16.91
C VAL A 104 19.51 33.30 16.60
N PRO A 105 19.90 33.63 15.34
CA PRO A 105 21.31 33.81 15.00
C PRO A 105 21.96 34.86 15.90
N VAL A 106 23.04 34.45 16.59
CA VAL A 106 23.81 35.33 17.46
C VAL A 106 24.43 36.44 16.61
N THR A 107 24.21 37.70 16.97
CA THR A 107 24.71 38.86 16.20
C THR A 107 26.08 39.34 16.64
N ASN A 108 26.52 38.98 17.86
CA ASN A 108 27.81 39.35 18.43
C ASN A 108 28.68 38.10 18.60
N HIS A 109 29.89 38.08 18.05
CA HIS A 109 30.67 36.86 17.89
C HIS A 109 32.00 36.88 18.65
N VAL A 110 32.55 38.07 18.88
CA VAL A 110 33.80 38.27 19.62
C VAL A 110 33.61 39.41 20.60
N GLY A 111 34.21 39.30 21.78
CA GLY A 111 34.23 40.35 22.78
C GLY A 111 35.59 40.43 23.49
N PHE A 112 35.98 41.64 23.85
CA PHE A 112 37.30 41.95 24.39
C PHE A 112 37.23 42.45 25.83
N GLU A 113 38.33 42.20 26.55
CA GLU A 113 38.62 42.79 27.86
C GLU A 113 37.55 42.52 28.92
N ASN A 114 37.30 41.24 29.19
CA ASN A 114 36.41 40.85 30.27
C ASN A 114 37.09 41.02 31.64
N TRP A 115 36.56 41.91 32.49
CA TRP A 115 37.00 42.14 33.88
C TRP A 115 36.41 41.15 34.89
N PHE A 116 35.78 40.06 34.44
CA PHE A 116 34.94 39.25 35.33
C PHE A 116 35.69 38.02 35.86
N SER A 117 35.59 37.78 37.17
CA SER A 117 35.91 36.50 37.81
C SER A 117 34.66 35.63 37.86
N PHE A 118 34.73 34.38 37.37
CA PHE A 118 33.59 33.44 37.27
C PHE A 118 32.74 33.36 38.56
N SER A 119 31.59 34.03 38.61
CA SER A 119 30.60 33.86 39.69
C SER A 119 29.82 32.56 39.53
N MET A 120 29.36 31.96 40.64
CA MET A 120 28.49 30.76 40.62
C MET A 120 27.20 30.99 39.83
N GLU A 121 26.66 32.21 39.84
CA GLU A 121 25.46 32.57 39.07
C GLU A 121 25.71 32.54 37.56
N MET A 122 26.86 33.05 37.11
CA MET A 122 27.25 32.99 35.70
C MET A 122 27.53 31.55 35.27
N ALA A 123 28.19 30.75 36.10
CA ALA A 123 28.39 29.32 35.84
C ALA A 123 27.04 28.59 35.72
N GLY A 124 26.08 28.91 36.58
CA GLY A 124 24.71 28.42 36.50
C GLY A 124 24.01 28.84 35.21
N TRP A 125 24.15 30.10 34.80
CA TRP A 125 23.58 30.61 33.55
C TRP A 125 24.21 29.96 32.31
N LEU A 126 25.54 29.85 32.24
CA LEU A 126 26.27 29.17 31.17
C LEU A 126 25.84 27.70 31.06
N THR A 127 25.63 27.03 32.19
CA THR A 127 25.09 25.66 32.21
C THR A 127 23.66 25.60 31.68
N LYS A 128 22.81 26.59 32.01
CA LYS A 128 21.41 26.67 31.56
C LYS A 128 21.27 26.87 30.06
N ILE A 129 22.11 27.71 29.44
CA ILE A 129 22.09 27.95 27.99
C ILE A 129 22.77 26.83 27.17
N GLY A 130 23.47 25.92 27.85
CA GLY A 130 23.99 24.67 27.29
C GLY A 130 24.84 24.88 26.05
N ASP A 131 24.37 24.39 24.91
CA ASP A 131 25.15 24.34 23.68
C ASP A 131 25.47 25.69 23.05
N MET A 132 24.83 26.79 23.46
CA MET A 132 25.15 28.14 22.98
C MET A 132 26.02 28.95 23.94
N ALA A 133 26.58 28.31 24.98
CA ALA A 133 27.49 28.96 25.91
C ALA A 133 28.72 29.58 25.20
N PRO A 134 28.97 30.90 25.36
CA PRO A 134 30.19 31.54 24.88
C PRO A 134 31.43 30.95 25.54
N VAL A 135 32.56 31.04 24.84
CA VAL A 135 33.82 30.42 25.26
C VAL A 135 34.85 31.49 25.57
N LEU A 136 35.52 31.35 26.72
CA LEU A 136 36.68 32.15 27.09
C LEU A 136 37.90 31.65 26.31
N MET A 137 38.51 32.51 25.49
CA MET A 137 39.73 32.20 24.72
C MET A 137 40.97 32.14 25.62
N GLY A 138 40.98 32.93 26.70
CA GLY A 138 42.09 33.06 27.65
C GLY A 138 42.58 34.51 27.78
N SER A 139 43.68 34.69 28.50
CA SER A 139 44.26 36.01 28.79
C SER A 139 44.64 36.79 27.54
N MET A 140 44.40 38.10 27.54
CA MET A 140 44.88 39.03 26.53
C MET A 140 46.37 39.38 26.68
N GLY A 141 47.02 39.00 27.79
CA GLY A 141 48.45 39.25 28.04
C GLY A 141 48.77 40.40 28.99
N TYR A 142 47.76 41.08 29.53
CA TYR A 142 47.90 42.12 30.56
C TYR A 142 46.82 41.96 31.65
N GLU A 143 47.03 42.61 32.80
CA GLU A 143 46.14 42.53 33.97
C GLU A 143 45.45 43.87 34.22
N GLY A 144 44.20 43.81 34.64
CA GLY A 144 43.45 44.96 35.12
C GLY A 144 43.59 45.09 36.63
N LEU A 145 43.91 46.28 37.11
CA LEU A 145 43.95 46.60 38.54
C LEU A 145 42.87 47.63 38.85
N GLU A 146 42.10 47.40 39.92
CA GLU A 146 41.08 48.33 40.41
C GLU A 146 41.21 48.51 41.92
N GLY A 147 40.74 49.64 42.45
CA GLY A 147 40.75 49.87 43.88
C GLY A 147 40.69 51.35 44.25
N MET A 148 41.24 51.68 45.42
CA MET A 148 41.37 53.06 45.88
C MET A 148 42.64 53.71 45.32
N TYR A 149 42.46 54.85 44.66
CA TYR A 149 43.53 55.68 44.13
C TYR A 149 43.52 57.05 44.79
N ILE A 150 44.65 57.74 44.69
CA ILE A 150 44.87 59.08 45.21
C ILE A 150 45.42 59.93 44.07
N MET A 151 44.85 61.12 43.86
CA MET A 151 45.39 62.08 42.91
C MET A 151 46.77 62.62 43.36
N ASP A 152 47.60 63.07 42.42
CA ASP A 152 48.94 63.55 42.74
C ASP A 152 48.94 64.75 43.73
N THR A 153 47.97 65.65 43.65
CA THR A 153 47.88 66.86 44.51
C THR A 153 48.02 66.54 46.02
N PRO A 154 47.16 65.70 46.65
CA PRO A 154 47.30 65.33 48.05
C PRO A 154 48.53 64.45 48.32
N LEU A 155 48.92 63.58 47.39
CA LEU A 155 50.07 62.68 47.51
C LEU A 155 51.38 63.46 47.63
N SER A 156 51.65 64.35 46.67
CA SER A 156 52.82 65.22 46.63
C SER A 156 52.84 66.22 47.79
N ALA A 157 51.67 66.75 48.19
CA ALA A 157 51.57 67.66 49.34
C ALA A 157 51.92 66.97 50.67
N ALA A 158 51.41 65.77 50.93
CA ALA A 158 51.66 65.04 52.16
C ALA A 158 53.13 64.60 52.29
N LEU A 159 53.71 64.12 51.19
CA LEU A 159 55.10 63.68 51.13
C LEU A 159 56.07 64.86 51.32
N SER A 160 55.84 65.99 50.66
CA SER A 160 56.72 67.17 50.77
C SER A 160 56.62 67.90 52.10
N GLN A 161 55.42 68.01 52.69
CA GLN A 161 55.21 68.80 53.92
C GLN A 161 55.48 68.01 55.20
N SER A 162 55.18 66.71 55.21
CA SER A 162 55.26 65.87 56.42
C SER A 162 56.02 64.57 56.26
N GLY A 163 56.51 64.25 55.06
CA GLY A 163 57.15 62.96 54.79
C GLY A 163 56.20 61.77 54.92
N LEU A 164 54.88 62.00 54.86
CA LEU A 164 53.86 60.96 55.00
C LEU A 164 53.55 60.33 53.62
N PRO A 165 53.93 59.07 53.37
CA PRO A 165 53.70 58.42 52.08
C PRO A 165 52.26 57.93 51.99
N LEU A 166 51.39 58.68 51.30
CA LEU A 166 49.96 58.32 51.19
C LEU A 166 49.72 57.12 50.25
N GLU A 167 50.70 56.68 49.46
CA GLU A 167 50.61 55.47 48.63
C GLU A 167 50.53 54.16 49.46
N PHE A 168 50.67 54.22 50.78
CA PHE A 168 50.66 53.05 51.65
C PHE A 168 49.53 53.11 52.69
N TYR A 169 48.77 52.03 52.82
CA TYR A 169 47.54 51.97 53.63
C TYR A 169 47.74 52.39 55.10
N ARG A 170 48.91 52.10 55.73
CA ARG A 170 49.14 52.42 57.15
C ARG A 170 49.23 53.91 57.43
N SER A 171 49.58 54.72 56.43
CA SER A 171 49.64 56.18 56.55
C SER A 171 48.27 56.79 56.82
N TYR A 172 47.20 56.02 56.60
CA TYR A 172 45.83 56.44 56.86
C TYR A 172 45.31 56.11 58.26
N ASN A 173 46.04 55.36 59.08
CA ASN A 173 45.54 54.98 60.38
C ASN A 173 45.41 56.20 61.30
N SER A 174 44.16 56.57 61.64
CA SER A 174 43.86 57.76 62.45
C SER A 174 44.37 57.71 63.89
N SER A 175 44.85 56.55 64.35
CA SER A 175 45.48 56.42 65.67
C SER A 175 46.90 57.00 65.72
N TRP A 176 47.56 57.18 64.56
CA TRP A 176 48.96 57.59 64.47
C TRP A 176 49.19 58.79 63.55
N HIS A 177 48.30 59.01 62.56
CA HIS A 177 48.47 60.02 61.53
C HIS A 177 47.16 60.79 61.27
N HIS A 178 47.30 62.00 60.72
CA HIS A 178 46.18 62.88 60.35
C HIS A 178 46.15 63.17 58.84
N PRO A 179 45.94 62.16 57.99
CA PRO A 179 45.95 62.32 56.53
C PRO A 179 44.85 63.28 56.03
N GLU A 180 43.75 63.45 56.78
CA GLU A 180 42.57 64.23 56.41
C GLU A 180 42.81 65.72 56.19
N VAL A 181 44.00 66.23 56.56
CA VAL A 181 44.40 67.62 56.36
C VAL A 181 44.80 67.91 54.91
N TYR A 182 45.22 66.89 54.16
CA TYR A 182 45.64 67.01 52.76
C TYR A 182 44.51 66.83 51.76
N PHE A 183 43.33 66.41 52.22
CA PHE A 183 42.18 66.11 51.36
C PHE A 183 41.06 67.16 51.51
N PRO A 184 40.25 67.35 50.45
CA PRO A 184 38.99 68.08 50.54
C PRO A 184 38.04 67.45 51.56
N LYS A 185 37.03 68.21 51.99
CA LYS A 185 36.03 67.74 52.97
C LYS A 185 34.78 67.25 52.27
N ILE A 186 34.09 66.26 52.84
CA ILE A 186 32.81 65.75 52.29
C ILE A 186 31.72 66.83 52.12
N SER A 187 31.83 67.95 52.86
CA SER A 187 30.94 69.12 52.75
C SER A 187 31.19 70.00 51.53
N THR A 188 32.33 69.84 50.84
CA THR A 188 32.68 70.62 49.64
C THR A 188 32.09 70.03 48.36
N ILE A 189 31.58 68.79 48.41
CA ILE A 189 30.99 68.10 47.27
C ILE A 189 29.48 68.38 47.21
N ASP A 190 28.97 68.79 46.04
CA ASP A 190 27.54 68.97 45.81
C ASP A 190 26.79 67.63 45.86
N LEU A 191 25.96 67.46 46.88
CA LEU A 191 25.16 66.26 47.10
C LEU A 191 24.12 66.02 45.99
N SER A 192 23.77 67.03 45.19
CA SER A 192 22.84 66.89 44.06
C SER A 192 23.40 66.00 42.94
N LEU A 193 24.72 65.84 42.87
CA LEU A 193 25.43 65.04 41.89
C LEU A 193 25.65 63.58 42.35
N MET A 194 25.26 63.28 43.59
CA MET A 194 25.49 61.99 44.27
C MET A 194 24.23 61.14 44.33
N LYS A 195 24.38 59.82 44.23
CA LYS A 195 23.29 58.85 44.43
C LYS A 195 22.91 58.79 45.90
N LYS A 196 21.61 58.61 46.15
CA LYS A 196 21.10 58.33 47.49
C LYS A 196 21.39 56.88 47.88
N CYS A 197 21.76 56.66 49.14
CA CYS A 197 21.93 55.34 49.69
C CYS A 197 20.64 54.51 49.64
N SER A 198 19.48 55.18 49.67
CA SER A 198 18.15 54.55 49.57
C SER A 198 17.81 53.96 48.18
N THR A 199 18.45 54.40 47.09
CA THR A 199 18.06 54.04 45.71
C THR A 199 19.11 53.27 44.92
N GLY A 200 20.25 52.93 45.54
CA GLY A 200 21.36 52.22 44.88
C GLY A 200 21.82 50.97 45.63
N ARG A 201 22.94 50.38 45.20
CA ARG A 201 23.56 49.18 45.79
C ARG A 201 23.82 49.30 47.30
N MET A 202 24.07 50.49 47.81
CA MET A 202 24.24 50.72 49.25
C MET A 202 22.97 50.42 50.09
N SER A 203 21.80 50.28 49.45
CA SER A 203 20.55 49.83 50.08
C SER A 203 20.40 48.30 50.16
N PHE A 204 21.31 47.53 49.54
CA PHE A 204 21.19 46.08 49.42
C PHE A 204 21.62 45.38 50.70
N SER A 205 20.83 44.38 51.10
CA SER A 205 21.06 43.63 52.33
C SER A 205 22.35 42.82 52.30
N GLU A 206 22.73 42.33 51.12
CA GLU A 206 23.90 41.46 50.96
C GLU A 206 25.22 42.20 51.26
N ASP A 207 25.43 43.40 50.69
CA ASP A 207 26.65 44.18 50.93
C ASP A 207 26.77 44.58 52.42
N ALA A 208 25.65 44.88 53.09
CA ALA A 208 25.63 45.16 54.53
C ALA A 208 25.93 43.91 55.38
N ASN A 209 25.40 42.74 55.01
CA ASN A 209 25.68 41.48 55.68
C ASN A 209 27.15 41.05 55.52
N ILE A 210 27.71 41.20 54.32
CA ILE A 210 29.11 40.91 54.01
C ILE A 210 30.02 41.83 54.85
N TYR A 211 29.72 43.13 54.90
CA TYR A 211 30.47 44.10 55.69
C TYR A 211 30.52 43.73 57.18
N VAL A 212 29.36 43.47 57.79
CA VAL A 212 29.27 43.15 59.22
C VAL A 212 29.90 41.80 59.53
N ARG A 213 29.74 40.80 58.65
CA ARG A 213 30.37 39.48 58.82
C ARG A 213 31.89 39.59 58.84
N ALA A 214 32.47 40.43 57.99
CA ALA A 214 33.91 40.60 57.88
C ALA A 214 34.49 41.48 59.00
N THR A 215 33.82 42.58 59.36
CA THR A 215 34.39 43.61 60.24
C THR A 215 33.86 43.59 61.67
N GLY A 216 32.67 43.02 61.89
CA GLY A 216 31.94 43.10 63.16
C GLY A 216 31.36 44.49 63.48
N ASP A 217 31.44 45.47 62.58
CA ASP A 217 30.98 46.85 62.82
C ASP A 217 29.47 47.01 62.57
N TYR A 218 28.67 46.73 63.60
CA TYR A 218 27.22 46.93 63.56
C TYR A 218 26.79 48.40 63.56
N ASP A 219 27.64 49.33 63.99
CA ASP A 219 27.33 50.76 63.99
C ASP A 219 27.34 51.36 62.58
N GLY A 220 27.97 50.67 61.62
CA GLY A 220 28.02 51.02 60.20
C GLY A 220 26.78 50.60 59.41
N VAL A 221 25.81 49.91 60.03
CA VAL A 221 24.58 49.43 59.40
C VAL A 221 23.32 49.84 60.18
N VAL A 222 22.16 49.70 59.54
CA VAL A 222 20.84 49.93 60.13
C VAL A 222 19.89 48.83 59.67
N ASN A 223 19.07 48.31 60.58
CA ASN A 223 18.04 47.33 60.24
C ASN A 223 16.77 48.07 59.78
N VAL A 224 16.37 47.86 58.52
CA VAL A 224 15.15 48.41 57.93
C VAL A 224 14.27 47.24 57.49
N SER A 225 13.13 47.06 58.15
CA SER A 225 12.15 46.00 57.82
C SER A 225 12.72 44.58 57.81
N GLY A 226 13.66 44.27 58.71
CA GLY A 226 14.26 42.93 58.83
C GLY A 226 15.45 42.69 57.89
N GLN A 227 15.86 43.69 57.11
CA GLN A 227 17.05 43.66 56.25
C GLN A 227 18.09 44.65 56.76
N LEU A 228 19.34 44.21 56.91
CA LEU A 228 20.45 45.10 57.23
C LEU A 228 20.78 45.97 56.01
N LYS A 229 21.02 47.26 56.21
CA LYS A 229 21.44 48.19 55.15
C LYS A 229 22.60 49.04 55.65
N LEU A 230 23.45 49.55 54.75
CA LEU A 230 24.52 50.46 55.15
C LEU A 230 23.94 51.75 55.72
N LYS A 231 24.48 52.22 56.85
CA LYS A 231 24.02 53.43 57.52
C LYS A 231 24.72 54.64 56.93
N CYS A 232 23.98 55.47 56.18
CA CYS A 232 24.55 56.64 55.53
C CYS A 232 24.25 57.95 56.27
N TRP A 233 25.25 58.83 56.30
CA TRP A 233 25.13 60.23 56.70
C TRP A 233 24.63 61.08 55.51
N ASN A 234 23.66 61.97 55.78
CA ASN A 234 22.94 62.75 54.76
C ASN A 234 22.32 61.93 53.61
N ASP A 235 22.03 60.65 53.83
CA ASP A 235 21.54 59.69 52.82
C ASP A 235 22.45 59.54 51.59
N VAL A 236 23.74 59.90 51.69
CA VAL A 236 24.71 59.84 50.56
C VAL A 236 26.02 59.16 50.95
N TRP A 237 26.55 59.47 52.14
CA TRP A 237 27.90 59.06 52.54
C TRP A 237 27.86 57.93 53.56
N TRP A 238 28.54 56.83 53.28
CA TRP A 238 28.86 55.84 54.31
C TRP A 238 30.17 56.22 55.00
N LEU A 239 30.17 56.30 56.34
CA LEU A 239 31.32 56.78 57.12
C LEU A 239 32.03 55.61 57.81
N SER A 240 33.36 55.55 57.66
CA SER A 240 34.18 54.55 58.34
C SER A 240 34.18 54.76 59.87
N PRO A 241 34.49 53.72 60.67
CA PRO A 241 34.55 53.83 62.14
C PRO A 241 35.47 54.96 62.63
N ALA A 242 36.58 55.21 61.91
CA ALA A 242 37.61 56.18 62.27
C ALA A 242 37.14 57.64 62.31
N CYS A 243 36.11 58.00 61.52
CA CYS A 243 35.63 59.39 61.42
C CYS A 243 34.11 59.53 61.64
N ARG A 244 33.39 58.44 61.93
CA ARG A 244 31.93 58.43 62.11
C ARG A 244 31.41 59.41 63.18
N ASN A 245 32.17 59.59 64.26
CA ASN A 245 31.83 60.52 65.34
C ASN A 245 32.14 61.99 64.98
N THR A 246 32.91 62.24 63.93
CA THR A 246 33.27 63.57 63.46
C THR A 246 33.24 63.59 61.93
N PRO A 247 32.05 63.59 61.28
CA PRO A 247 31.93 63.40 59.83
C PRO A 247 32.78 64.35 58.97
N GLN A 248 33.07 65.55 59.46
CA GLN A 248 33.90 66.53 58.76
C GLN A 248 35.41 66.17 58.74
N SER A 249 35.88 65.20 59.52
CA SER A 249 37.24 64.67 59.40
C SER A 249 37.36 63.53 58.37
N CYS A 250 36.25 63.10 57.76
CA CYS A 250 36.30 62.06 56.73
C CYS A 250 36.83 62.60 55.39
N ILE A 251 37.72 61.82 54.78
CA ILE A 251 38.22 62.01 53.41
C ILE A 251 37.15 61.49 52.43
N PRO A 252 36.66 62.30 51.47
CA PRO A 252 35.70 61.83 50.47
C PRO A 252 36.36 60.85 49.51
N VAL A 253 35.72 59.70 49.31
CA VAL A 253 36.06 58.71 48.28
C VAL A 253 34.84 58.50 47.38
N VAL A 254 34.93 58.99 46.14
CA VAL A 254 33.80 58.97 45.20
C VAL A 254 33.97 57.86 44.16
N SER A 255 33.02 56.94 44.14
CA SER A 255 32.91 55.85 43.18
C SER A 255 31.82 56.14 42.12
N GLY A 256 31.84 55.38 41.03
CA GLY A 256 30.88 55.49 39.92
C GLY A 256 29.96 54.27 39.81
N GLY A 257 29.18 54.21 38.73
CA GLY A 257 28.25 53.11 38.47
C GLY A 257 27.23 52.90 39.59
N ASP A 258 26.97 51.65 39.97
CA ASP A 258 26.17 51.27 41.14
C ASP A 258 27.06 50.95 42.36
N ALA A 259 28.01 51.84 42.66
CA ALA A 259 29.01 51.69 43.73
C ALA A 259 30.07 50.62 43.42
N TRP A 260 30.96 50.95 42.48
CA TRP A 260 32.12 50.10 42.16
C TRP A 260 33.04 49.92 43.38
N ALA A 261 33.54 48.68 43.54
CA ALA A 261 34.35 48.20 44.66
C ALA A 261 33.82 48.51 46.08
N LEU A 262 32.51 48.73 46.24
CA LEU A 262 31.89 49.10 47.53
C LEU A 262 32.33 48.19 48.68
N ALA A 263 32.10 46.88 48.58
CA ALA A 263 32.35 45.94 49.66
C ALA A 263 33.83 45.85 50.05
N GLU A 264 34.75 45.98 49.08
CA GLU A 264 36.18 45.98 49.32
C GLU A 264 36.61 47.26 50.05
N MET A 265 36.25 48.41 49.49
CA MET A 265 36.71 49.70 49.97
C MET A 265 36.22 50.00 51.40
N ILE A 266 34.95 49.73 51.70
CA ILE A 266 34.42 49.96 53.05
C ILE A 266 35.04 49.02 54.10
N GLN A 267 35.41 47.80 53.72
CA GLN A 267 36.11 46.87 54.62
C GLN A 267 37.55 47.30 54.85
N GLN A 268 38.29 47.68 53.79
CA GLN A 268 39.67 48.18 53.90
C GLN A 268 39.73 49.43 54.79
N MET A 269 38.79 50.37 54.59
CA MET A 269 38.66 51.57 55.44
C MET A 269 38.47 51.21 56.92
N SER A 270 37.69 50.16 57.21
CA SER A 270 37.42 49.71 58.58
C SER A 270 38.57 48.92 59.19
N PHE A 271 39.15 47.96 58.49
CA PHE A 271 40.25 47.12 58.99
C PHE A 271 41.50 47.93 59.33
N TYR A 272 41.76 49.00 58.58
CA TYR A 272 42.95 49.82 58.75
C TYR A 272 42.70 51.17 59.42
N ASN A 273 41.50 51.36 59.97
CA ASN A 273 41.14 52.56 60.73
C ASN A 273 41.39 53.85 59.93
N MET A 274 40.96 53.87 58.67
CA MET A 274 41.15 54.98 57.73
C MET A 274 39.99 55.98 57.86
N PRO A 275 40.21 57.29 58.07
CA PRO A 275 39.16 58.29 58.24
C PRO A 275 38.56 58.70 56.89
N MET A 276 37.77 57.83 56.27
CA MET A 276 37.23 57.99 54.91
C MET A 276 35.70 57.87 54.87
N ALA A 277 35.10 58.52 53.89
CA ALA A 277 33.67 58.44 53.58
C ALA A 277 33.46 57.98 52.13
N PHE A 278 32.70 56.90 51.95
CA PHE A 278 32.39 56.35 50.63
C PHE A 278 31.08 56.93 50.09
N GLY A 279 31.09 57.37 48.83
CA GLY A 279 29.90 57.86 48.12
C GLY A 279 29.90 57.46 46.65
N THR A 280 28.74 57.54 45.99
CA THR A 280 28.59 57.15 44.57
C THR A 280 27.98 58.29 43.75
N ALA A 281 28.54 58.60 42.58
CA ALA A 281 27.97 59.60 41.67
C ALA A 281 26.76 59.08 40.88
N ILE A 282 25.87 59.98 40.42
CA ILE A 282 24.62 59.62 39.71
C ILE A 282 24.88 58.86 38.40
N ASN A 283 25.93 59.23 37.66
CA ASN A 283 26.32 58.59 36.41
C ASN A 283 27.83 58.76 36.17
N THR A 284 28.37 58.08 35.15
CA THR A 284 29.81 58.08 34.83
C THR A 284 30.35 59.48 34.50
N SER A 285 29.55 60.33 33.84
CA SER A 285 29.96 61.71 33.53
C SER A 285 30.16 62.53 34.81
N MET A 286 29.22 62.43 35.76
CA MET A 286 29.34 63.10 37.06
C MET A 286 30.47 62.52 37.90
N TYR A 287 30.69 61.21 37.85
CA TYR A 287 31.82 60.56 38.51
C TYR A 287 33.16 61.15 38.06
N SER A 288 33.39 61.29 36.75
CA SER A 288 34.62 61.90 36.22
C SER A 288 34.73 63.36 36.63
N SER A 289 33.66 64.15 36.49
CA SER A 289 33.71 65.59 36.80
C SER A 289 33.92 65.87 38.30
N ILE A 290 33.27 65.11 39.19
CA ILE A 290 33.44 65.25 40.64
C ILE A 290 34.88 64.92 41.03
N ASN A 291 35.43 63.80 40.53
CA ASN A 291 36.77 63.38 40.92
C ASN A 291 37.88 64.29 40.36
N VAL A 292 37.73 64.83 39.14
CA VAL A 292 38.64 65.86 38.62
C VAL A 292 38.56 67.13 39.44
N ALA A 293 37.37 67.57 39.87
CA ALA A 293 37.22 68.78 40.68
C ALA A 293 37.63 68.59 42.14
N ASN A 294 37.46 67.39 42.68
CA ASN A 294 37.81 67.04 44.07
C ASN A 294 39.32 66.89 44.25
N GLU A 295 40.05 66.39 43.24
CA GLU A 295 41.50 66.12 43.34
C GLU A 295 41.89 65.33 44.61
N GLY A 296 41.03 64.40 45.04
CA GLY A 296 41.16 63.67 46.30
C GLY A 296 41.41 62.18 46.14
N ALA A 297 40.83 61.37 47.03
CA ALA A 297 40.80 59.93 46.89
C ALA A 297 39.58 59.50 46.04
N LEU A 298 39.76 58.47 45.21
CA LEU A 298 38.74 57.97 44.30
C LEU A 298 38.80 56.46 44.14
N TYR A 299 37.73 55.87 43.61
CA TYR A 299 37.85 54.60 42.93
C TYR A 299 38.45 54.84 41.54
N ALA A 300 39.36 53.98 41.07
CA ALA A 300 39.82 53.97 39.68
C ALA A 300 40.30 52.57 39.29
N PHE A 301 40.59 52.40 37.99
CA PHE A 301 41.12 51.18 37.43
C PHE A 301 42.16 51.49 36.34
N GLU A 302 43.12 50.58 36.15
CA GLU A 302 44.12 50.65 35.09
C GLU A 302 44.14 49.34 34.27
N PRO A 303 44.31 49.41 32.94
CA PRO A 303 44.62 50.60 32.15
C PRO A 303 43.38 51.44 31.78
N ASP A 304 43.43 52.76 31.99
CA ASP A 304 42.37 53.71 31.63
C ASP A 304 42.94 55.12 31.33
N VAL A 305 42.21 55.94 30.58
CA VAL A 305 42.65 57.31 30.20
C VAL A 305 41.91 58.43 30.93
N THR A 306 40.85 58.12 31.68
CA THR A 306 39.93 59.12 32.24
C THR A 306 40.63 60.13 33.13
N PHE A 307 41.64 59.68 33.89
CA PHE A 307 42.39 60.51 34.85
C PHE A 307 43.88 60.57 34.54
N ILE A 308 44.30 60.23 33.31
CA ILE A 308 45.73 60.16 32.95
C ILE A 308 46.45 61.50 33.13
N ALA A 309 45.73 62.62 33.01
CA ALA A 309 46.27 63.96 33.22
C ALA A 309 46.56 64.28 34.71
N GLN A 310 45.89 63.60 35.64
CA GLN A 310 46.00 63.81 37.08
C GLN A 310 46.97 62.83 37.77
N GLN A 311 47.52 61.87 37.01
CA GLN A 311 48.48 60.85 37.48
C GLN A 311 48.10 60.20 38.83
N PRO A 312 46.91 59.59 38.93
CA PRO A 312 46.49 58.96 40.18
C PRO A 312 47.34 57.73 40.50
N GLU A 313 47.66 57.54 41.79
CA GLU A 313 48.44 56.40 42.30
C GLU A 313 47.57 55.50 43.19
N ILE A 314 47.71 54.18 43.04
CA ILE A 314 46.94 53.19 43.83
C ILE A 314 47.44 53.09 45.27
N ILE A 315 46.52 52.98 46.23
CA ILE A 315 46.85 52.68 47.62
C ILE A 315 47.29 51.23 47.75
N ARG A 316 48.53 51.01 48.21
CA ARG A 316 49.11 49.68 48.36
C ARG A 316 48.67 49.04 49.67
N PHE A 317 47.72 48.11 49.59
CA PHE A 317 47.33 47.21 50.68
C PHE A 317 48.25 45.96 50.76
N PRO A 318 48.19 45.16 51.84
CA PRO A 318 48.91 43.89 51.89
C PRO A 318 48.51 42.97 50.72
N LYS A 319 49.42 42.09 50.31
CA LYS A 319 49.20 41.19 49.17
C LYS A 319 47.90 40.42 49.31
N ASN A 320 47.21 40.23 48.18
CA ASN A 320 45.94 39.53 48.10
C ASN A 320 45.97 38.18 48.84
N ASN A 321 44.95 37.95 49.66
CA ASN A 321 44.65 36.65 50.26
C ASN A 321 43.38 36.08 49.63
N ALA A 322 43.55 35.23 48.62
CA ALA A 322 42.44 34.62 47.89
C ALA A 322 41.47 33.83 48.80
N GLY A 323 41.96 33.24 49.89
CA GLY A 323 41.12 32.49 50.83
C GLY A 323 40.13 33.37 51.60
N GLU A 324 40.57 34.57 51.97
CA GLU A 324 39.72 35.58 52.62
C GLU A 324 38.71 36.17 51.63
N TYR A 325 39.16 36.47 50.40
CA TYR A 325 38.31 37.01 49.34
C TYR A 325 37.14 36.07 48.99
N ILE A 326 37.37 34.75 48.96
CA ILE A 326 36.31 33.73 48.74
C ILE A 326 35.25 33.76 49.86
N GLN A 327 35.65 34.13 51.08
CA GLN A 327 34.75 34.22 52.24
C GLN A 327 34.04 35.58 52.35
N GLY A 328 34.29 36.50 51.41
CA GLY A 328 33.77 37.87 51.44
C GLY A 328 34.53 38.82 52.37
N ILE A 329 35.77 38.47 52.73
CA ILE A 329 36.67 39.28 53.57
C ILE A 329 37.70 39.97 52.66
N TYR A 330 37.65 41.29 52.59
CA TYR A 330 38.39 42.10 51.62
C TYR A 330 39.43 43.01 52.29
N GLY A 331 40.14 42.51 53.30
CA GLY A 331 41.16 43.29 54.00
C GLY A 331 42.47 43.48 53.24
N THR A 332 42.81 42.56 52.34
CA THR A 332 44.04 42.65 51.51
C THR A 332 43.74 43.29 50.16
N ALA A 333 44.77 43.61 49.36
CA ALA A 333 44.61 44.14 48.01
C ALA A 333 43.86 43.15 47.10
N SER A 334 43.10 43.64 46.12
CA SER A 334 42.50 42.79 45.09
C SER A 334 43.57 42.07 44.27
N ALA A 335 43.28 40.84 43.83
CA ALA A 335 44.14 40.15 42.87
C ALA A 335 43.93 40.81 41.50
N GLY A 336 45.01 41.15 40.79
CA GLY A 336 44.92 41.64 39.41
C GLY A 336 44.01 40.75 38.58
N THR A 337 43.11 41.36 37.82
CA THR A 337 42.15 40.62 37.00
C THR A 337 42.81 40.29 35.66
N ILE A 338 42.93 39.01 35.36
CA ILE A 338 43.40 38.57 34.06
C ILE A 338 42.30 38.88 33.03
N LEU A 339 42.56 39.87 32.17
CA LEU A 339 41.59 40.32 31.18
C LEU A 339 41.53 39.33 30.03
N GLY A 340 40.33 38.83 29.75
CA GLY A 340 40.10 37.74 28.81
C GLY A 340 39.29 38.12 27.58
N ASN A 341 39.60 37.50 26.45
CA ASN A 341 38.77 37.57 25.24
C ASN A 341 37.73 36.45 25.23
N TRP A 342 36.52 36.76 24.80
CA TRP A 342 35.42 35.81 24.67
C TRP A 342 34.96 35.70 23.22
N TYR A 343 34.43 34.53 22.87
CA TYR A 343 33.86 34.32 21.55
C TYR A 343 32.63 33.42 21.59
N PHE A 344 31.79 33.58 20.57
CA PHE A 344 30.66 32.72 20.29
C PHE A 344 31.15 31.31 19.89
N LYS A 345 30.57 30.26 20.48
CA LYS A 345 31.06 28.87 20.39
C LYS A 345 31.38 28.40 18.95
N ASP A 346 30.52 28.72 17.98
CA ASP A 346 30.71 28.27 16.60
C ASP A 346 31.60 29.21 15.77
N LEU A 347 32.25 30.23 16.36
CA LEU A 347 33.16 31.12 15.63
C LEU A 347 34.24 30.34 14.87
N LYS A 348 34.75 29.25 15.47
CA LYS A 348 35.77 28.40 14.84
C LYS A 348 35.28 27.74 13.54
N THR A 349 33.98 27.47 13.42
CA THR A 349 33.40 26.84 12.22
C THR A 349 32.96 27.89 11.21
N VAL A 350 32.37 29.01 11.66
CA VAL A 350 31.86 30.07 10.77
C VAL A 350 32.95 31.04 10.28
N ALA A 351 34.02 31.23 11.05
CA ALA A 351 35.13 32.14 10.76
C ALA A 351 36.45 31.69 11.40
N ASP A 352 36.97 30.55 10.93
CA ASP A 352 38.23 29.94 11.38
C ASP A 352 39.42 30.90 11.44
N ARG A 353 39.63 31.72 10.40
CA ARG A 353 40.76 32.68 10.36
C ARG A 353 40.63 33.77 11.41
N ALA A 354 39.41 34.24 11.68
CA ALA A 354 39.15 35.21 12.75
C ALA A 354 39.34 34.59 14.15
N HIS A 355 38.94 33.33 14.34
CA HIS A 355 39.22 32.59 15.56
C HIS A 355 40.73 32.43 15.79
N ILE A 356 41.53 32.12 14.76
CA ILE A 356 43.00 32.02 14.89
C ILE A 356 43.61 33.39 15.22
N LEU A 357 43.18 34.45 14.54
CA LEU A 357 43.59 35.82 14.88
C LEU A 357 43.31 36.14 16.34
N LEU A 358 42.11 35.82 16.84
CA LEU A 358 41.72 36.03 18.23
C LEU A 358 42.59 35.21 19.21
N SER A 359 42.95 33.98 18.84
CA SER A 359 43.81 33.13 19.68
C SER A 359 45.25 33.65 19.81
N ASN A 360 45.76 34.27 18.74
CA ASN A 360 47.09 34.87 18.69
C ASN A 360 47.10 36.31 19.23
N TYR A 361 45.92 36.91 19.46
CA TYR A 361 45.76 38.27 19.94
C TYR A 361 46.27 38.38 21.39
N LYS A 362 47.51 38.87 21.54
CA LYS A 362 48.18 39.05 22.83
C LYS A 362 48.82 40.44 22.88
N LEU A 363 48.47 41.22 23.89
CA LEU A 363 48.95 42.56 24.15
C LEU A 363 49.69 42.58 25.49
N SER A 364 50.85 43.22 25.54
CA SER A 364 51.52 43.56 26.80
C SER A 364 50.91 44.83 27.42
N GLN A 365 51.19 45.07 28.70
CA GLN A 365 50.81 46.31 29.39
C GLN A 365 51.32 47.56 28.64
N ASP A 366 52.54 47.53 28.11
CA ASP A 366 53.10 48.64 27.32
C ASP A 366 52.35 48.87 26.00
N ASN A 367 51.83 47.80 25.39
CA ASN A 367 51.08 47.91 24.14
C ASN A 367 49.73 48.58 24.36
N ILE A 368 49.00 48.20 25.41
CA ILE A 368 47.72 48.83 25.74
C ILE A 368 47.90 50.27 26.20
N ASN A 369 48.89 50.55 27.05
CA ASN A 369 49.21 51.91 27.48
C ASN A 369 49.63 52.79 26.28
N GLY A 370 50.41 52.23 25.34
CA GLY A 370 50.78 52.92 24.10
C GLY A 370 49.57 53.25 23.21
N MET A 371 48.63 52.32 23.07
CA MET A 371 47.37 52.56 22.34
C MET A 371 46.54 53.66 22.98
N LEU A 372 46.39 53.63 24.31
CA LEU A 372 45.68 54.64 25.07
C LEU A 372 46.35 56.01 24.98
N GLY A 373 47.68 56.06 25.02
CA GLY A 373 48.45 57.29 24.75
C GLY A 373 48.21 57.84 23.33
N ASP A 374 48.11 56.96 22.33
CA ASP A 374 47.74 57.35 20.97
C ASP A 374 46.32 57.96 20.92
N VAL A 375 45.34 57.42 21.65
CA VAL A 375 43.98 58.01 21.76
C VAL A 375 44.04 59.43 22.32
N VAL A 376 44.77 59.64 23.42
CA VAL A 376 44.93 60.96 24.04
C VAL A 376 45.60 61.94 23.06
N SER A 377 46.59 61.48 22.29
CA SER A 377 47.32 62.32 21.31
C SER A 377 46.49 62.72 20.09
N VAL A 378 45.46 61.95 19.74
CA VAL A 378 44.58 62.22 18.60
C VAL A 378 43.54 63.30 18.95
N GLY A 379 43.11 63.38 20.21
CA GLY A 379 42.02 64.26 20.66
C GLY A 379 40.62 63.67 20.44
N ASP A 380 39.60 64.34 20.98
CA ASP A 380 38.16 64.02 20.80
C ASP A 380 37.68 62.62 21.23
N ASN A 381 38.48 61.85 21.99
CA ASN A 381 38.18 60.46 22.35
C ASN A 381 37.92 59.55 21.11
N ASP A 382 38.62 59.79 19.99
CA ASP A 382 38.56 58.92 18.79
C ASP A 382 39.41 57.65 18.99
N HIS A 383 38.82 56.67 19.67
CA HIS A 383 39.43 55.38 19.97
C HIS A 383 39.80 54.56 18.72
N TRP A 384 39.05 54.70 17.63
CA TRP A 384 39.33 54.01 16.36
C TRP A 384 40.61 54.57 15.72
N ALA A 385 40.76 55.90 15.70
CA ALA A 385 41.95 56.54 15.15
C ALA A 385 43.22 56.21 15.98
N GLY A 386 43.09 56.12 17.31
CA GLY A 386 44.17 55.66 18.19
C GLY A 386 44.59 54.22 17.89
N ALA A 387 43.63 53.29 17.82
CA ALA A 387 43.89 51.89 17.44
C ALA A 387 44.55 51.77 16.05
N CYS A 388 44.07 52.57 15.08
CA CYS A 388 44.61 52.59 13.74
C CYS A 388 46.08 53.07 13.69
N ARG A 389 46.38 54.19 14.37
CA ARG A 389 47.75 54.72 14.47
C ARG A 389 48.71 53.69 15.07
N TRP A 390 48.27 53.02 16.13
CA TRP A 390 49.06 51.97 16.77
C TRP A 390 49.30 50.77 15.84
N LEU A 391 48.29 50.32 15.09
CA LEU A 391 48.43 49.25 14.10
C LEU A 391 49.46 49.58 13.01
N ILE A 392 49.47 50.81 12.51
CA ILE A 392 50.45 51.25 11.50
C ILE A 392 51.87 51.22 12.09
N LYS A 393 52.05 51.68 13.33
CA LYS A 393 53.34 51.71 14.03
C LYS A 393 53.88 50.31 14.36
N ASN A 394 53.01 49.34 14.66
CA ASN A 394 53.37 48.02 15.18
C ASN A 394 53.16 46.88 14.17
N ARG A 395 53.33 47.15 12.86
CA ARG A 395 53.07 46.18 11.76
C ARG A 395 53.70 44.81 11.94
N ASN A 396 54.94 44.73 12.41
CA ASN A 396 55.65 43.45 12.57
C ASN A 396 55.04 42.57 13.67
N LEU A 397 54.49 43.17 14.73
CA LEU A 397 53.91 42.45 15.85
C LEU A 397 52.65 41.70 15.41
N TRP A 398 51.65 42.42 14.91
CA TRP A 398 50.36 41.82 14.58
C TRP A 398 50.37 40.99 13.31
N ARG A 399 51.36 41.15 12.42
CA ARG A 399 51.53 40.27 11.25
C ARG A 399 51.75 38.81 11.63
N SER A 400 52.38 38.56 12.78
CA SER A 400 52.52 37.20 13.33
C SER A 400 51.20 36.59 13.80
N TRP A 401 50.16 37.41 14.04
CA TRP A 401 48.84 36.93 14.48
C TRP A 401 47.98 36.45 13.32
N ILE A 402 48.30 36.87 12.08
CA ILE A 402 47.53 36.56 10.87
C ILE A 402 47.81 35.12 10.42
N PRO A 403 46.79 34.26 10.29
CA PRO A 403 46.96 32.88 9.82
C PRO A 403 47.32 32.80 8.32
N ASP A 404 48.17 31.83 7.97
CA ASP A 404 48.48 31.46 6.57
C ASP A 404 47.20 30.97 5.85
N SER A 405 46.93 31.50 4.65
CA SER A 405 45.73 31.18 3.86
C SER A 405 45.62 29.72 3.43
N THR A 406 46.72 28.98 3.47
CA THR A 406 46.80 27.57 3.07
C THR A 406 46.69 26.59 4.25
N THR A 407 46.42 27.09 5.46
CA THR A 407 46.16 26.28 6.65
C THR A 407 44.66 25.96 6.74
N CYS A 408 44.24 24.88 6.08
CA CYS A 408 42.82 24.53 5.98
C CYS A 408 42.27 23.93 7.28
N SER A 409 41.13 24.44 7.72
CA SER A 409 40.38 23.94 8.88
C SER A 409 39.62 22.64 8.58
N GLN A 410 39.04 22.02 9.61
CA GLN A 410 38.29 20.78 9.48
C GLN A 410 37.14 20.95 8.48
N GLY A 411 37.01 20.00 7.55
CA GLY A 411 36.00 20.04 6.49
C GLY A 411 36.35 20.89 5.28
N LYS A 412 37.44 21.66 5.32
CA LYS A 412 38.02 22.31 4.14
C LYS A 412 39.20 21.51 3.59
N GLY A 413 39.54 21.77 2.34
CA GLY A 413 40.73 21.26 1.68
C GLY A 413 41.37 22.32 0.80
N LEU A 414 42.66 22.11 0.52
CA LEU A 414 43.49 22.97 -0.31
C LEU A 414 42.89 23.19 -1.71
N VAL A 415 42.95 24.44 -2.18
CA VAL A 415 42.58 24.80 -3.56
C VAL A 415 43.64 25.65 -4.26
N ASP A 416 43.76 25.44 -5.57
CA ASP A 416 44.58 26.27 -6.46
C ASP A 416 43.95 27.64 -6.75
N SER A 417 44.64 28.47 -7.55
CA SER A 417 44.18 29.81 -7.93
C SER A 417 42.92 29.81 -8.81
N ALA A 418 42.59 28.68 -9.45
CA ALA A 418 41.34 28.50 -10.18
C ALA A 418 40.21 27.96 -9.28
N GLY A 419 40.51 27.61 -8.03
CA GLY A 419 39.58 27.09 -7.06
C GLY A 419 39.34 25.57 -7.15
N HIS A 420 40.21 24.82 -7.85
CA HIS A 420 40.16 23.35 -7.89
C HIS A 420 40.84 22.75 -6.67
N LEU A 421 40.30 21.63 -6.18
CA LEU A 421 40.85 20.90 -5.04
C LEU A 421 42.18 20.26 -5.42
N VAL A 422 43.22 20.54 -4.63
CA VAL A 422 44.55 19.96 -4.77
C VAL A 422 44.93 19.18 -3.51
N GLU A 423 45.77 18.17 -3.67
CA GLU A 423 46.24 17.35 -2.55
C GLU A 423 47.56 17.86 -1.96
N ASN A 424 48.24 18.79 -2.65
CA ASN A 424 49.55 19.32 -2.27
C ASN A 424 49.49 20.83 -1.99
N ARG A 425 50.01 21.25 -0.82
CA ARG A 425 50.00 22.65 -0.36
C ARG A 425 50.82 23.59 -1.24
N SER A 426 51.84 23.09 -1.93
CA SER A 426 52.65 23.90 -2.86
C SER A 426 51.85 24.47 -4.04
N GLN A 427 50.72 23.84 -4.38
CA GLN A 427 49.82 24.25 -5.46
C GLN A 427 48.63 25.08 -4.94
N ALA A 428 48.53 25.25 -3.62
CA ALA A 428 47.39 25.86 -2.97
C ALA A 428 47.61 27.34 -2.68
N VAL A 429 46.56 28.13 -2.85
CA VAL A 429 46.55 29.56 -2.46
C VAL A 429 45.49 29.86 -1.40
N ASP A 430 44.49 28.98 -1.25
CA ASP A 430 43.36 29.13 -0.33
C ASP A 430 42.74 27.76 0.02
N CYS A 431 41.64 27.77 0.79
CA CYS A 431 40.91 26.58 1.26
C CYS A 431 39.42 26.65 0.94
N LYS A 432 38.83 25.55 0.45
CA LYS A 432 37.36 25.40 0.24
C LYS A 432 36.80 24.15 0.90
N VAL A 433 35.50 24.15 1.18
CA VAL A 433 34.78 23.01 1.77
C VAL A 433 34.88 21.78 0.86
N CYS A 434 35.17 20.61 1.44
CA CYS A 434 35.19 19.35 0.69
C CYS A 434 33.77 18.99 0.23
N PRO A 435 33.54 18.79 -1.08
CA PRO A 435 32.24 18.38 -1.58
C PRO A 435 31.92 16.94 -1.18
N VAL A 436 30.63 16.59 -1.22
CA VAL A 436 30.13 15.23 -1.03
C VAL A 436 30.88 14.21 -1.89
N GLY A 437 31.05 12.99 -1.39
CA GLY A 437 31.91 11.97 -1.98
C GLY A 437 33.40 12.14 -1.69
N ARG A 438 33.82 13.21 -1.00
CA ARG A 438 35.20 13.41 -0.52
C ARG A 438 35.25 13.68 0.98
N ALA A 439 36.34 13.24 1.62
CA ALA A 439 36.63 13.50 3.03
C ALA A 439 37.80 14.48 3.18
N SER A 440 37.72 15.38 4.17
CA SER A 440 38.77 16.31 4.56
C SER A 440 39.82 15.58 5.40
N ILE A 441 40.94 15.21 4.79
CA ILE A 441 42.03 14.46 5.42
C ILE A 441 43.12 15.41 5.91
N ALA A 442 43.64 15.17 7.11
CA ALA A 442 44.71 15.97 7.68
C ALA A 442 46.07 15.66 7.03
N MET A 443 46.88 16.68 6.83
CA MET A 443 48.24 16.63 6.31
C MET A 443 49.11 17.59 7.10
N THR A 444 50.38 17.26 7.34
CA THR A 444 51.34 18.17 7.97
C THR A 444 52.55 18.32 7.07
N ASP A 445 52.97 19.55 6.82
CA ASP A 445 54.17 19.85 6.05
C ASP A 445 55.09 20.86 6.78
N GLY A 446 56.13 21.35 6.09
CA GLY A 446 57.09 22.32 6.65
C GLY A 446 56.48 23.66 7.06
N LYS A 447 55.23 23.95 6.69
CA LYS A 447 54.44 25.12 7.11
C LYS A 447 53.38 24.78 8.18
N GLY A 448 53.42 23.57 8.74
CA GLY A 448 52.51 23.11 9.78
C GLY A 448 51.32 22.28 9.27
N PRO A 449 50.30 22.05 10.13
CA PRO A 449 49.14 21.23 9.77
C PRO A 449 48.22 21.95 8.79
N THR A 450 47.68 21.21 7.83
CA THR A 450 46.65 21.61 6.86
C THR A 450 45.76 20.41 6.52
N ARG A 451 44.81 20.56 5.58
CA ARG A 451 43.91 19.47 5.17
C ARG A 451 43.65 19.51 3.67
N PHE A 452 43.38 18.35 3.05
CA PHE A 452 43.00 18.23 1.64
C PHE A 452 41.80 17.30 1.46
N CYS A 453 41.11 17.38 0.31
CA CYS A 453 39.89 16.61 0.06
C CYS A 453 40.16 15.33 -0.75
N LEU A 454 40.12 14.17 -0.10
CA LEU A 454 40.35 12.86 -0.71
C LEU A 454 39.03 12.20 -1.12
N GLN A 455 38.99 11.56 -2.30
CA GLN A 455 37.82 10.79 -2.75
C GLN A 455 37.58 9.55 -1.88
N CYS A 456 36.31 9.27 -1.58
CA CYS A 456 35.97 8.05 -0.86
C CYS A 456 36.31 6.80 -1.68
N PRO A 457 37.06 5.83 -1.13
CA PRO A 457 37.37 4.60 -1.84
C PRO A 457 36.12 3.72 -1.99
N LYS A 458 36.19 2.72 -2.88
CA LYS A 458 35.12 1.72 -3.07
C LYS A 458 34.74 1.08 -1.73
N GLY A 459 33.45 0.81 -1.56
CA GLY A 459 32.88 0.33 -0.30
C GLY A 459 32.68 1.39 0.78
N LYS A 460 33.05 2.66 0.54
CA LYS A 460 32.75 3.79 1.42
C LYS A 460 31.98 4.87 0.68
N SER A 461 31.24 5.69 1.42
CA SER A 461 30.54 6.87 0.90
C SER A 461 30.59 8.05 1.87
N GLN A 462 30.34 9.24 1.36
CA GLN A 462 30.17 10.43 2.19
C GLN A 462 29.10 11.36 1.60
N GLY A 463 27.98 11.49 2.30
CA GLY A 463 26.80 12.22 1.84
C GLY A 463 26.70 13.67 2.31
N LEU A 464 27.57 14.10 3.24
CA LEU A 464 27.58 15.47 3.77
C LEU A 464 28.88 16.20 3.37
N PRO A 465 28.80 17.49 3.00
CA PRO A 465 29.98 18.29 2.69
C PRO A 465 30.81 18.56 3.96
N GLY A 466 32.12 18.64 3.81
CA GLY A 466 33.02 18.98 4.91
C GLY A 466 33.26 17.88 5.95
N GLU A 467 32.88 16.65 5.65
CA GLU A 467 33.11 15.53 6.55
C GLU A 467 34.57 15.06 6.56
N GLN A 468 35.00 14.50 7.69
CA GLN A 468 36.41 14.17 7.93
C GLN A 468 36.78 12.74 7.54
N GLU A 469 35.78 11.87 7.40
CA GLU A 469 35.98 10.46 7.10
C GLU A 469 34.94 9.97 6.09
N CYS A 470 35.32 8.98 5.28
CA CYS A 470 34.38 8.25 4.46
C CYS A 470 33.80 7.10 5.27
N VAL A 471 32.46 7.02 5.34
CA VAL A 471 31.75 6.02 6.12
C VAL A 471 31.66 4.71 5.31
N PRO A 472 32.02 3.55 5.88
CA PRO A 472 31.84 2.28 5.19
C PRO A 472 30.36 1.99 4.94
N CYS A 473 30.04 1.45 3.77
CA CYS A 473 28.69 1.01 3.47
C CYS A 473 28.21 -0.02 4.50
N LEU A 474 27.03 0.19 5.05
CA LEU A 474 26.43 -0.72 6.02
C LEU A 474 26.07 -2.06 5.34
N ILE A 475 25.88 -3.10 6.15
CA ILE A 475 25.35 -4.38 5.65
C ILE A 475 24.08 -4.15 4.82
N GLY A 476 23.92 -4.90 3.73
CA GLY A 476 22.87 -4.69 2.74
C GLY A 476 23.11 -3.51 1.78
N SER A 477 24.25 -2.83 1.84
CA SER A 477 24.60 -1.75 0.90
C SER A 477 26.05 -1.83 0.41
N TYR A 478 26.32 -1.27 -0.76
CA TYR A 478 27.63 -1.32 -1.42
C TYR A 478 27.96 0.00 -2.14
N SER A 479 29.24 0.18 -2.46
CA SER A 479 29.72 1.30 -3.29
C SER A 479 30.76 0.79 -4.29
N ALA A 480 30.37 0.67 -5.56
CA ALA A 480 31.23 0.12 -6.61
C ALA A 480 32.24 1.13 -7.18
N VAL A 481 31.98 2.44 -7.01
CA VAL A 481 32.77 3.53 -7.58
C VAL A 481 33.40 4.40 -6.49
N PRO A 482 34.64 4.87 -6.68
CA PRO A 482 35.21 5.87 -5.78
C PRO A 482 34.45 7.20 -5.89
N GLY A 483 34.46 7.98 -4.82
CA GLY A 483 33.77 9.27 -4.75
C GLY A 483 32.25 9.17 -4.53
N SER A 484 31.73 8.02 -4.10
CA SER A 484 30.28 7.85 -3.96
C SER A 484 29.71 8.74 -2.83
N MET A 485 28.64 9.46 -3.14
CA MET A 485 27.92 10.32 -2.18
C MET A 485 26.99 9.51 -1.27
N ALA A 486 26.59 8.32 -1.71
CA ALA A 486 25.76 7.40 -0.94
C ALA A 486 26.11 5.95 -1.28
N CYS A 487 25.84 5.03 -0.36
CA CYS A 487 25.90 3.60 -0.65
C CYS A 487 24.61 3.16 -1.34
N SER A 488 24.73 2.40 -2.41
CA SER A 488 23.59 1.79 -3.09
C SER A 488 23.15 0.55 -2.32
N LEU A 489 21.83 0.36 -2.14
CA LEU A 489 21.31 -0.87 -1.56
C LEU A 489 21.61 -2.06 -2.49
N CYS A 490 21.84 -3.23 -1.90
CA CYS A 490 21.88 -4.47 -2.67
C CYS A 490 20.53 -4.67 -3.38
N ALA A 491 20.58 -4.86 -4.69
CA ALA A 491 19.39 -5.05 -5.50
C ALA A 491 18.65 -6.32 -5.06
N VAL A 492 17.35 -6.39 -5.36
CA VAL A 492 16.52 -7.58 -5.09
C VAL A 492 17.20 -8.82 -5.68
N GLY A 493 17.33 -9.88 -4.87
CA GLY A 493 18.06 -11.10 -5.25
C GLY A 493 19.57 -11.08 -4.95
N SER A 494 20.05 -10.04 -4.26
CA SER A 494 21.43 -9.95 -3.77
C SER A 494 21.47 -9.43 -2.32
N TYR A 495 22.50 -9.82 -1.57
CA TYR A 495 22.68 -9.47 -0.17
C TYR A 495 24.10 -8.99 0.12
N GLY A 496 24.25 -8.19 1.17
CA GLY A 496 25.53 -7.65 1.62
C GLY A 496 25.78 -8.02 3.07
N SER A 497 26.56 -9.07 3.31
CA SER A 497 26.79 -9.62 4.66
C SER A 497 27.86 -8.89 5.47
N LEU A 498 28.64 -8.01 4.85
CA LEU A 498 29.76 -7.32 5.48
C LEU A 498 29.64 -5.81 5.31
N LYS A 499 30.23 -5.05 6.25
CA LYS A 499 30.41 -3.61 6.09
C LYS A 499 31.51 -3.34 5.07
N GLY A 500 31.39 -2.26 4.30
CA GLY A 500 32.42 -1.82 3.37
C GLY A 500 32.42 -2.55 2.02
N LEU A 501 31.31 -3.16 1.60
CA LEU A 501 31.25 -3.93 0.36
C LEU A 501 31.37 -3.07 -0.89
N SER A 502 32.17 -3.53 -1.84
CA SER A 502 32.28 -2.93 -3.18
C SER A 502 31.32 -3.57 -4.20
N ALA A 503 30.75 -4.74 -3.88
CA ALA A 503 29.70 -5.43 -4.64
C ALA A 503 28.89 -6.34 -3.69
N CYS A 504 27.62 -6.60 -4.03
CA CYS A 504 26.75 -7.52 -3.28
C CYS A 504 26.89 -8.97 -3.78
N SER A 505 26.68 -9.93 -2.87
CA SER A 505 26.61 -11.35 -3.20
C SER A 505 25.24 -11.71 -3.73
N VAL A 506 25.15 -12.47 -4.82
CA VAL A 506 23.88 -12.90 -5.42
C VAL A 506 23.33 -14.16 -4.70
N CYS A 507 22.01 -14.31 -4.66
CA CYS A 507 21.33 -15.47 -4.05
C CYS A 507 21.48 -16.80 -4.86
N GLY A 508 22.25 -16.82 -5.96
CA GLY A 508 22.46 -17.98 -6.86
C GLY A 508 23.81 -17.94 -7.61
N ASN A 509 24.22 -19.06 -8.24
CA ASN A 509 25.50 -19.29 -8.92
C ASN A 509 25.51 -19.20 -10.48
N GLY A 510 24.49 -18.62 -11.13
CA GLY A 510 24.34 -18.46 -12.59
C GLY A 510 23.41 -19.44 -13.36
N THR A 511 22.54 -20.24 -12.74
CA THR A 511 21.65 -21.22 -13.44
C THR A 511 20.24 -20.69 -13.75
N ILE A 512 19.46 -21.39 -14.62
CA ILE A 512 18.09 -20.98 -15.01
C ILE A 512 17.12 -20.98 -13.82
N SER A 513 17.26 -21.95 -12.90
CA SER A 513 16.54 -22.04 -11.62
C SER A 513 16.72 -20.79 -10.74
N GLU A 514 17.82 -20.06 -10.92
CA GLU A 514 18.19 -18.95 -10.03
C GLU A 514 17.67 -17.59 -10.45
N LYS A 515 17.18 -17.41 -11.68
CA LYS A 515 16.39 -16.22 -12.05
C LYS A 515 15.08 -16.14 -11.25
N LEU A 516 14.69 -17.24 -10.61
CA LEU A 516 13.49 -17.36 -9.79
C LEU A 516 13.79 -17.16 -8.29
N ARG A 517 15.04 -16.90 -7.90
CA ARG A 517 15.40 -16.52 -6.52
C ARG A 517 15.36 -15.01 -6.32
N SER A 518 14.91 -14.59 -5.14
CA SER A 518 14.74 -13.19 -4.74
C SER A 518 15.01 -13.03 -3.24
N THR A 519 15.25 -11.81 -2.80
CA THR A 519 15.34 -11.47 -1.38
C THR A 519 13.97 -11.07 -0.84
N ASN A 520 13.44 -11.81 0.13
CA ASN A 520 12.08 -11.63 0.65
C ASN A 520 12.07 -11.43 2.17
N LYS A 521 11.08 -10.69 2.67
CA LYS A 521 10.84 -10.49 4.11
C LYS A 521 9.35 -10.46 4.41
N ALA A 522 8.96 -11.02 5.56
CA ALA A 522 7.62 -10.89 6.12
C ALA A 522 7.37 -9.47 6.67
N ILE A 523 6.26 -8.85 6.29
CA ILE A 523 5.73 -7.60 6.82
C ILE A 523 4.32 -7.83 7.36
N MET A 524 3.89 -7.06 8.36
CA MET A 524 2.52 -7.13 8.87
C MET A 524 1.69 -6.01 8.22
N VAL A 525 0.65 -6.37 7.47
CA VAL A 525 -0.28 -5.44 6.84
C VAL A 525 -1.68 -5.75 7.36
N GLN A 526 -2.30 -4.79 8.06
CA GLN A 526 -3.65 -4.96 8.64
C GLN A 526 -3.84 -6.17 9.57
N GLY A 527 -2.76 -6.66 10.20
CA GLY A 527 -2.79 -7.82 11.09
C GLY A 527 -2.51 -9.16 10.40
N GLU A 528 -2.29 -9.17 9.08
CA GLU A 528 -1.87 -10.34 8.31
C GLU A 528 -0.38 -10.25 7.91
N GLU A 529 0.29 -11.39 7.88
CA GLU A 529 1.70 -11.52 7.46
C GLU A 529 1.77 -11.61 5.92
N GLU A 530 2.42 -10.64 5.27
CA GLU A 530 2.65 -10.59 3.82
C GLU A 530 4.15 -10.67 3.50
N TRP A 531 4.54 -11.48 2.53
CA TRP A 531 5.93 -11.60 2.08
C TRP A 531 6.19 -10.67 0.89
N VAL A 532 7.15 -9.76 1.04
CA VAL A 532 7.51 -8.79 0.00
C VAL A 532 8.98 -8.90 -0.37
N ALA A 533 9.27 -8.72 -1.66
CA ALA A 533 10.63 -8.57 -2.13
C ALA A 533 11.19 -7.23 -1.64
N TYR A 534 12.39 -7.24 -1.07
CA TYR A 534 13.00 -6.04 -0.50
C TYR A 534 14.46 -5.89 -0.93
N GLN A 535 14.91 -4.64 -1.01
CA GLN A 535 16.30 -4.27 -1.29
C GLN A 535 17.10 -4.18 0.01
N GLY A 536 18.40 -4.45 -0.08
CA GLY A 536 19.31 -4.33 1.05
C GLY A 536 19.29 -5.50 2.03
N ALA A 537 19.12 -6.72 1.51
CA ALA A 537 19.24 -7.93 2.31
C ALA A 537 20.63 -8.04 2.96
N VAL A 538 20.65 -8.48 4.22
CA VAL A 538 21.87 -8.51 5.05
C VAL A 538 22.48 -9.91 5.21
N SER A 539 21.74 -10.97 4.87
CA SER A 539 22.23 -12.35 4.94
C SER A 539 21.61 -13.22 3.84
N PHE A 540 22.18 -14.41 3.65
CA PHE A 540 21.64 -15.42 2.75
C PHE A 540 20.26 -15.94 3.20
N ASP A 541 19.89 -15.80 4.47
CA ASP A 541 18.58 -16.26 4.99
C ASP A 541 17.41 -15.46 4.40
N ALA A 542 17.69 -14.26 3.89
CA ALA A 542 16.71 -13.47 3.15
C ALA A 542 16.46 -14.01 1.73
N CYS A 543 17.30 -14.92 1.21
CA CYS A 543 17.16 -15.49 -0.11
C CYS A 543 16.07 -16.59 -0.10
N GLY A 544 15.00 -16.33 -0.84
CA GLY A 544 13.90 -17.27 -1.06
C GLY A 544 13.49 -17.32 -2.53
N CYS A 545 12.38 -18.00 -2.80
CA CYS A 545 11.79 -18.00 -4.13
C CYS A 545 11.02 -16.69 -4.36
N ARG A 546 11.17 -16.10 -5.55
CA ARG A 546 10.44 -14.89 -5.95
C ARG A 546 8.93 -15.08 -5.74
N LYS A 547 8.21 -13.98 -5.48
CA LYS A 547 6.75 -13.96 -5.55
C LYS A 547 6.29 -14.64 -6.85
N ASP A 548 5.27 -15.49 -6.76
CA ASP A 548 4.79 -16.35 -7.86
C ASP A 548 5.70 -17.54 -8.22
N THR A 549 6.61 -17.93 -7.32
CA THR A 549 7.40 -19.17 -7.45
C THR A 549 7.39 -19.97 -6.15
N ARG A 550 7.49 -21.29 -6.25
CA ARG A 550 7.49 -22.24 -5.12
C ARG A 550 8.83 -22.97 -5.02
N MET A 551 9.20 -23.35 -3.81
CA MET A 551 10.37 -24.19 -3.59
C MET A 551 9.97 -25.66 -3.72
N ASP A 552 10.78 -26.46 -4.41
CA ASP A 552 10.60 -27.91 -4.46
C ASP A 552 11.33 -28.59 -3.28
N ALA A 553 11.22 -29.92 -3.20
CA ALA A 553 11.87 -30.69 -2.13
C ALA A 553 13.42 -30.69 -2.23
N SER A 554 13.99 -30.30 -3.36
CA SER A 554 15.43 -30.21 -3.60
C SER A 554 16.01 -28.82 -3.29
N GLY A 555 15.17 -27.82 -3.00
CA GLY A 555 15.56 -26.44 -2.71
C GLY A 555 15.64 -25.53 -3.95
N GLU A 556 15.14 -26.00 -5.10
CA GLU A 556 15.03 -25.24 -6.35
C GLU A 556 13.70 -24.48 -6.43
N CYS A 557 13.74 -23.30 -7.05
CA CYS A 557 12.54 -22.48 -7.25
C CYS A 557 11.89 -22.81 -8.60
N LEU A 558 10.63 -23.23 -8.58
CA LEU A 558 9.79 -23.52 -9.74
C LEU A 558 8.66 -22.49 -9.85
N PRO A 559 8.11 -22.24 -11.05
CA PRO A 559 6.93 -21.40 -11.21
C PRO A 559 5.77 -21.86 -10.32
N CYS A 560 5.03 -20.92 -9.74
CA CYS A 560 3.82 -21.23 -8.99
C CYS A 560 2.79 -21.82 -9.95
N GLY A 561 2.35 -23.05 -9.68
CA GLY A 561 1.36 -23.74 -10.50
C GLY A 561 -0.01 -23.08 -10.38
N GLU A 562 -0.83 -23.23 -11.42
CA GLU A 562 -2.24 -22.81 -11.40
C GLU A 562 -2.96 -23.44 -10.20
N GLY A 563 -3.69 -22.63 -9.43
CA GLY A 563 -4.41 -23.07 -8.23
C GLY A 563 -3.61 -22.97 -6.93
N LEU A 564 -2.37 -22.50 -6.98
CA LEU A 564 -1.55 -22.20 -5.80
C LEU A 564 -1.38 -20.68 -5.63
N LYS A 565 -1.24 -20.26 -4.38
CA LYS A 565 -0.80 -18.93 -3.95
C LYS A 565 0.60 -19.08 -3.36
N CYS A 566 1.58 -18.52 -4.07
CA CYS A 566 2.98 -18.49 -3.67
C CYS A 566 3.38 -17.05 -3.36
N ASP A 567 3.41 -16.71 -2.08
CA ASP A 567 3.78 -15.38 -1.58
C ASP A 567 5.31 -15.16 -1.53
N GLY A 568 6.10 -16.18 -1.86
CA GLY A 568 7.56 -16.14 -1.78
C GLY A 568 8.14 -16.57 -0.43
N SER A 569 7.30 -17.03 0.50
CA SER A 569 7.73 -17.62 1.79
C SER A 569 8.36 -19.01 1.66
N GLY A 570 8.26 -19.63 0.48
CA GLY A 570 8.64 -21.02 0.23
C GLY A 570 7.57 -22.04 0.62
N LYS A 571 6.52 -21.63 1.36
CA LYS A 571 5.31 -22.44 1.60
C LYS A 571 4.28 -22.15 0.50
N VAL A 572 3.51 -23.16 0.11
CA VAL A 572 2.42 -22.99 -0.86
C VAL A 572 1.09 -23.03 -0.14
N MET A 573 0.21 -22.10 -0.48
CA MET A 573 -1.19 -22.11 -0.07
C MET A 573 -2.03 -22.49 -1.28
N VAL A 574 -3.04 -23.32 -1.07
CA VAL A 574 -3.94 -23.76 -2.13
C VAL A 574 -5.08 -22.75 -2.24
N LEU A 575 -5.39 -22.30 -3.46
CA LEU A 575 -6.51 -21.41 -3.72
C LEU A 575 -7.85 -22.15 -3.59
N LYS A 576 -8.92 -21.41 -3.29
CA LYS A 576 -10.30 -21.93 -3.31
C LYS A 576 -10.60 -22.61 -4.65
N GLY A 577 -11.24 -23.78 -4.62
CA GLY A 577 -11.54 -24.58 -5.81
C GLY A 577 -10.40 -25.49 -6.29
N PHE A 578 -9.26 -25.50 -5.60
CA PHE A 578 -8.13 -26.38 -5.88
C PHE A 578 -7.74 -27.19 -4.63
N TYR A 579 -7.11 -28.33 -4.85
CA TYR A 579 -6.65 -29.26 -3.83
C TYR A 579 -5.27 -29.80 -4.19
N THR A 580 -4.40 -29.92 -3.19
CA THR A 580 -3.13 -30.66 -3.30
C THR A 580 -3.05 -31.61 -2.10
N ALA A 581 -2.48 -32.79 -2.29
CA ALA A 581 -2.19 -33.67 -1.16
C ALA A 581 -1.05 -33.09 -0.30
N ALA A 582 -1.03 -33.45 0.99
CA ALA A 582 -0.05 -32.93 1.94
C ALA A 582 1.38 -33.43 1.68
N ASP A 583 1.51 -34.64 1.11
CA ASP A 583 2.77 -35.28 0.73
C ASP A 583 3.38 -34.72 -0.56
N SER A 584 2.54 -34.14 -1.43
CA SER A 584 2.89 -33.70 -2.77
C SER A 584 2.27 -32.33 -3.10
N PRO A 585 2.68 -31.27 -2.36
CA PRO A 585 2.07 -29.94 -2.47
C PRO A 585 2.22 -29.25 -3.83
N GLY A 586 3.11 -29.76 -4.69
CA GLY A 586 3.26 -29.31 -6.08
C GLY A 586 2.29 -29.93 -7.08
N SER A 587 1.56 -30.99 -6.68
CA SER A 587 0.62 -31.70 -7.53
C SER A 587 -0.79 -31.13 -7.34
N VAL A 588 -1.17 -30.21 -8.21
CA VAL A 588 -2.44 -29.47 -8.09
C VAL A 588 -3.56 -30.14 -8.86
N PHE A 589 -4.66 -30.40 -8.14
CA PHE A 589 -5.92 -30.87 -8.68
C PHE A 589 -6.99 -29.78 -8.56
N ARG A 590 -7.64 -29.45 -9.67
CA ARG A 590 -8.87 -28.63 -9.66
C ARG A 590 -10.08 -29.45 -9.21
N CYS A 591 -10.92 -28.87 -8.36
CA CYS A 591 -12.15 -29.49 -7.85
C CYS A 591 -13.35 -29.17 -8.77
N PHE A 592 -13.52 -29.97 -9.82
CA PHE A 592 -14.57 -29.78 -10.84
C PHE A 592 -15.99 -30.08 -10.31
N GLY A 593 -16.96 -29.21 -10.59
CA GLY A 593 -18.34 -29.31 -10.09
C GLY A 593 -18.55 -28.32 -8.95
N ASP A 594 -18.68 -28.79 -7.71
CA ASP A 594 -18.72 -27.92 -6.53
C ASP A 594 -17.31 -27.53 -6.08
N SER A 595 -16.93 -26.28 -6.33
CA SER A 595 -15.64 -25.73 -5.91
C SER A 595 -15.53 -25.51 -4.40
N LYS A 596 -16.66 -25.44 -3.67
CA LYS A 596 -16.70 -25.20 -2.21
C LYS A 596 -16.16 -26.38 -1.41
N ARG A 597 -16.13 -27.58 -1.99
CA ARG A 597 -15.48 -28.79 -1.43
C ARG A 597 -14.00 -28.57 -1.11
N CYS A 598 -13.38 -27.65 -1.85
CA CYS A 598 -11.99 -27.28 -1.71
C CYS A 598 -11.91 -25.84 -1.22
N PRO A 599 -11.99 -25.61 0.12
CA PRO A 599 -12.03 -24.27 0.70
C PRO A 599 -10.72 -23.48 0.55
N GLY A 600 -9.67 -24.11 -0.01
CA GLY A 600 -8.32 -23.58 -0.04
C GLY A 600 -7.67 -23.64 1.34
N GLY A 601 -6.41 -23.20 1.43
CA GLY A 601 -5.62 -23.26 2.66
C GLY A 601 -4.36 -24.12 2.51
N PRO A 602 -3.81 -24.66 3.60
CA PRO A 602 -2.64 -25.53 3.56
C PRO A 602 -2.90 -26.80 2.70
N PRO A 603 -1.86 -27.39 2.08
CA PRO A 603 -1.96 -28.69 1.41
C PRO A 603 -2.64 -29.75 2.28
N GLY A 604 -3.53 -30.55 1.69
CA GLY A 604 -4.32 -31.57 2.40
C GLY A 604 -5.62 -31.07 3.03
N THR A 605 -6.02 -29.81 2.82
CA THR A 605 -7.25 -29.24 3.39
C THR A 605 -8.48 -29.53 2.52
N CYS A 606 -9.51 -30.12 3.12
CA CYS A 606 -10.84 -30.35 2.51
C CYS A 606 -11.96 -29.75 3.37
N ALA A 607 -13.14 -29.54 2.78
CA ALA A 607 -14.33 -29.13 3.53
C ALA A 607 -14.74 -30.17 4.60
N PRO A 608 -15.43 -29.78 5.69
CA PRO A 608 -15.77 -30.66 6.80
C PRO A 608 -16.48 -31.97 6.37
N GLY A 609 -16.03 -33.11 6.90
CA GLY A 609 -16.61 -34.43 6.61
C GLY A 609 -16.24 -35.04 5.25
N ARG A 610 -15.39 -34.37 4.47
CA ARG A 610 -14.76 -34.91 3.26
C ARG A 610 -13.54 -35.75 3.60
N ASP A 611 -13.28 -36.75 2.75
CA ASP A 611 -12.10 -37.59 2.84
C ASP A 611 -10.89 -36.90 2.16
N ASN A 612 -9.86 -36.62 2.95
CA ASN A 612 -8.66 -35.92 2.51
C ASN A 612 -7.63 -36.80 1.80
N GLU A 613 -7.83 -38.12 1.76
CA GLU A 613 -7.03 -39.05 0.96
C GLU A 613 -7.55 -39.18 -0.48
N THR A 614 -8.78 -38.73 -0.73
CA THR A 614 -9.38 -38.78 -2.06
C THR A 614 -8.97 -37.59 -2.93
N ILE A 615 -8.74 -37.86 -4.21
CA ILE A 615 -8.38 -36.82 -5.18
C ILE A 615 -9.45 -35.74 -5.19
N ALA A 616 -9.02 -34.48 -5.02
CA ALA A 616 -9.87 -33.29 -5.05
C ALA A 616 -11.04 -33.30 -4.05
N CYS A 617 -10.87 -33.94 -2.89
CA CYS A 617 -11.88 -34.00 -1.81
C CYS A 617 -13.25 -34.48 -2.32
N ILE A 618 -13.26 -35.43 -3.27
CA ILE A 618 -14.51 -35.81 -3.96
C ILE A 618 -15.46 -36.58 -3.04
N SER A 619 -14.92 -37.46 -2.19
CA SER A 619 -15.71 -38.39 -1.40
C SER A 619 -16.04 -37.81 -0.02
N CYS A 620 -17.25 -38.11 0.46
CA CYS A 620 -17.59 -37.95 1.87
C CYS A 620 -17.10 -39.15 2.68
N SER A 621 -16.71 -38.92 3.93
CA SER A 621 -16.43 -40.01 4.87
C SER A 621 -17.70 -40.87 5.09
N SER A 622 -17.49 -42.14 5.45
CA SER A 622 -18.58 -43.12 5.60
C SER A 622 -19.73 -42.62 6.49
N GLY A 623 -20.96 -42.73 5.99
CA GLY A 623 -22.18 -42.31 6.71
C GLY A 623 -22.61 -40.85 6.51
N LEU A 624 -21.86 -40.07 5.71
CA LEU A 624 -22.17 -38.70 5.37
C LEU A 624 -22.52 -38.55 3.87
N ARG A 625 -23.31 -37.52 3.54
CA ARG A 625 -23.71 -37.15 2.17
C ARG A 625 -23.25 -35.73 1.84
N PRO A 626 -23.04 -35.38 0.56
CA PRO A 626 -22.76 -34.01 0.15
C PRO A 626 -23.87 -33.04 0.60
N GLY A 627 -23.49 -31.90 1.19
CA GLY A 627 -24.35 -30.75 1.46
C GLY A 627 -24.11 -29.61 0.46
N ASP A 628 -24.99 -28.61 0.47
CA ASP A 628 -25.00 -27.48 -0.48
C ASP A 628 -23.84 -26.48 -0.27
N ASP A 629 -23.19 -26.55 0.89
CA ASP A 629 -22.03 -25.76 1.29
C ASP A 629 -20.68 -26.43 0.93
N GLY A 630 -20.73 -27.61 0.30
CA GLY A 630 -19.56 -28.41 -0.04
C GLY A 630 -19.07 -29.34 1.09
N ALA A 631 -19.58 -29.16 2.31
CA ALA A 631 -19.33 -30.07 3.43
C ALA A 631 -20.15 -31.35 3.29
N CYS A 632 -19.86 -32.35 4.13
CA CYS A 632 -20.64 -33.58 4.21
C CYS A 632 -21.54 -33.56 5.45
N THR A 633 -22.84 -33.76 5.23
CA THR A 633 -23.88 -33.79 6.26
C THR A 633 -24.27 -35.23 6.59
N PRO A 634 -24.73 -35.53 7.82
CA PRO A 634 -25.18 -36.88 8.15
C PRO A 634 -26.44 -37.28 7.37
N CYS A 635 -26.52 -38.56 7.01
CA CYS A 635 -27.69 -39.13 6.34
C CYS A 635 -28.92 -39.15 7.27
N SER A 636 -30.09 -38.74 6.76
CA SER A 636 -31.37 -38.82 7.49
C SER A 636 -32.13 -40.10 7.14
N SER A 637 -32.87 -40.66 8.11
CA SER A 637 -33.58 -41.95 8.01
C SER A 637 -34.74 -41.98 7.00
N GLY A 638 -35.13 -40.83 6.42
CA GLY A 638 -36.20 -40.73 5.42
C GLY A 638 -35.81 -41.07 3.97
N ASN A 639 -34.51 -41.19 3.67
CA ASN A 639 -34.02 -41.31 2.29
C ASN A 639 -34.27 -42.69 1.65
N SER A 640 -34.37 -43.77 2.43
CA SER A 640 -34.67 -45.13 1.93
C SER A 640 -36.12 -45.29 1.46
N ALA A 641 -37.07 -44.57 2.08
CA ALA A 641 -38.47 -44.56 1.67
C ALA A 641 -38.66 -43.85 0.33
N LEU A 642 -37.96 -42.73 0.11
CA LEU A 642 -37.97 -42.00 -1.16
C LEU A 642 -37.46 -42.85 -2.33
N PHE A 643 -36.39 -43.61 -2.11
CA PHE A 643 -35.84 -44.53 -3.12
C PHE A 643 -36.86 -45.60 -3.53
N SER A 644 -37.58 -46.17 -2.56
CA SER A 644 -38.61 -47.19 -2.82
C SER A 644 -39.81 -46.63 -3.59
N VAL A 645 -40.27 -45.42 -3.24
CA VAL A 645 -41.35 -44.72 -3.97
C VAL A 645 -40.93 -44.38 -5.40
N ALA A 646 -39.69 -43.92 -5.59
CA ALA A 646 -39.16 -43.59 -6.91
C ALA A 646 -39.12 -44.80 -7.86
N ILE A 647 -38.76 -45.99 -7.35
CA ILE A 647 -38.80 -47.24 -8.13
C ILE A 647 -40.23 -47.58 -8.54
N ILE A 648 -41.20 -47.50 -7.63
CA ILE A 648 -42.61 -47.80 -7.93
C ILE A 648 -43.17 -46.84 -8.99
N LEU A 649 -42.92 -45.53 -8.83
CA LEU A 649 -43.32 -44.52 -9.80
C LEU A 649 -42.65 -44.73 -11.17
N SER A 650 -41.39 -45.17 -11.18
CA SER A 650 -40.67 -45.48 -12.43
C SER A 650 -41.29 -46.68 -13.16
N ILE A 651 -41.63 -47.76 -12.44
CA ILE A 651 -42.31 -48.93 -13.02
C ILE A 651 -43.69 -48.54 -13.57
N LEU A 652 -44.45 -47.72 -12.82
CA LEU A 652 -45.74 -47.21 -13.27
C LEU A 652 -45.60 -46.36 -14.55
N ALA A 653 -44.59 -45.48 -14.59
CA ALA A 653 -44.30 -44.66 -15.76
C ALA A 653 -43.93 -45.50 -16.99
N ILE A 654 -43.10 -46.55 -16.81
CA ILE A 654 -42.76 -47.50 -17.88
C ILE A 654 -44.01 -48.24 -18.35
N ALA A 655 -44.90 -48.66 -17.45
CA ALA A 655 -46.15 -49.32 -17.81
C ALA A 655 -47.08 -48.41 -18.63
N VAL A 656 -47.24 -47.14 -18.21
CA VAL A 656 -48.02 -46.14 -18.96
C VAL A 656 -47.40 -45.89 -20.33
N LEU A 657 -46.08 -45.71 -20.40
CA LEU A 657 -45.36 -45.50 -21.66
C LEU A 657 -45.45 -46.71 -22.58
N TYR A 658 -45.33 -47.93 -22.04
CA TYR A 658 -45.53 -49.18 -22.78
C TYR A 658 -46.92 -49.23 -23.41
N MET A 659 -47.97 -48.96 -22.64
CA MET A 659 -49.35 -48.96 -23.12
C MET A 659 -49.56 -47.90 -24.22
N PHE A 660 -48.95 -46.72 -24.05
CA PHE A 660 -48.99 -45.65 -25.04
C PHE A 660 -48.31 -46.04 -26.37
N LEU A 661 -47.05 -46.51 -26.31
CA LEU A 661 -46.25 -46.86 -27.49
C LEU A 661 -46.77 -48.10 -28.22
N ARG A 662 -47.34 -49.07 -27.48
CA ARG A 662 -47.98 -50.25 -28.08
C ARG A 662 -49.11 -49.81 -29.01
N ASN A 663 -50.00 -48.98 -28.48
CA ASN A 663 -51.23 -48.55 -29.14
C ASN A 663 -50.97 -47.50 -30.25
N GLU A 664 -49.77 -46.87 -30.28
CA GLU A 664 -49.39 -45.86 -31.28
C GLU A 664 -49.48 -46.39 -32.72
N GLY A 665 -50.58 -46.14 -33.45
CA GLY A 665 -50.76 -46.63 -34.82
C GLY A 665 -51.18 -48.11 -34.94
N GLN A 666 -51.69 -48.73 -33.86
CA GLN A 666 -52.35 -50.05 -33.91
C GLN A 666 -53.85 -49.95 -34.24
N ASP A 667 -54.52 -48.89 -33.84
CA ASP A 667 -55.86 -48.60 -34.35
C ASP A 667 -55.72 -48.12 -35.78
N GLY A 668 -56.61 -48.54 -36.70
CA GLY A 668 -56.61 -48.14 -38.13
C GLY A 668 -56.78 -46.64 -38.38
N THR A 669 -56.57 -45.82 -37.36
CA THR A 669 -56.84 -44.42 -37.19
C THR A 669 -55.83 -43.53 -37.89
N ALA A 670 -56.20 -43.11 -39.10
CA ALA A 670 -56.01 -41.71 -39.52
C ALA A 670 -56.74 -40.70 -38.59
N ARG A 671 -57.43 -41.19 -37.54
CA ARG A 671 -57.82 -40.50 -36.30
C ARG A 671 -56.63 -40.45 -35.34
N ASN A 672 -55.64 -39.61 -35.53
CA ASN A 672 -55.77 -38.19 -35.35
C ASN A 672 -54.37 -37.66 -35.58
N ASP A 673 -54.15 -36.85 -36.61
CA ASP A 673 -52.96 -35.98 -36.68
C ASP A 673 -52.72 -35.30 -35.32
N ALA A 674 -53.80 -35.01 -34.57
CA ALA A 674 -53.81 -34.53 -33.20
C ALA A 674 -53.11 -35.42 -32.14
N PHE A 675 -53.28 -36.75 -32.19
CA PHE A 675 -52.58 -37.68 -31.28
C PHE A 675 -51.09 -37.77 -31.64
N LEU A 676 -50.79 -37.80 -32.93
CA LEU A 676 -49.41 -37.79 -33.43
C LEU A 676 -48.69 -36.48 -33.05
N ILE A 677 -49.37 -35.32 -33.12
CA ILE A 677 -48.84 -34.03 -32.62
C ILE A 677 -48.49 -34.14 -31.14
N ALA A 678 -49.42 -34.65 -30.32
CA ALA A 678 -49.19 -34.78 -28.88
C ALA A 678 -48.06 -35.76 -28.56
N SER A 679 -47.96 -36.90 -29.27
CA SER A 679 -46.89 -37.88 -29.05
C SER A 679 -45.52 -37.36 -29.47
N VAL A 680 -45.44 -36.65 -30.59
CA VAL A 680 -44.20 -35.99 -31.05
C VAL A 680 -43.80 -34.89 -30.06
N ALA A 681 -44.72 -34.06 -29.59
CA ALA A 681 -44.43 -33.01 -28.61
C ALA A 681 -43.86 -33.58 -27.29
N VAL A 682 -44.46 -34.64 -26.75
CA VAL A 682 -43.95 -35.33 -25.54
C VAL A 682 -42.57 -35.95 -25.81
N GLY A 683 -42.37 -36.58 -26.97
CA GLY A 683 -41.06 -37.09 -27.38
C GLY A 683 -40.00 -35.99 -27.47
N GLN A 684 -40.36 -34.81 -27.99
CA GLN A 684 -39.46 -33.66 -28.08
C GLN A 684 -39.10 -33.08 -26.71
N CYS A 685 -40.02 -33.06 -25.73
CA CYS A 685 -39.65 -32.71 -24.36
C CYS A 685 -38.52 -33.60 -23.85
N VAL A 686 -38.64 -34.92 -24.02
CA VAL A 686 -37.62 -35.88 -23.56
C VAL A 686 -36.29 -35.66 -24.30
N VAL A 687 -36.33 -35.46 -25.62
CA VAL A 687 -35.12 -35.23 -26.43
C VAL A 687 -34.43 -33.93 -26.03
N VAL A 688 -35.16 -32.82 -25.87
CA VAL A 688 -34.59 -31.52 -25.44
C VAL A 688 -33.98 -31.65 -24.05
N SER A 689 -34.64 -32.31 -23.11
CA SER A 689 -34.08 -32.55 -21.78
C SER A 689 -32.79 -33.40 -21.83
N GLN A 690 -32.74 -34.43 -22.69
CA GLN A 690 -31.53 -35.22 -22.90
C GLN A 690 -30.39 -34.40 -23.53
N GLN A 691 -30.71 -33.50 -24.47
CA GLN A 691 -29.73 -32.59 -25.06
C GLN A 691 -29.19 -31.57 -24.04
N LEU A 692 -30.06 -31.03 -23.18
CA LEU A 692 -29.65 -30.16 -22.08
C LEU A 692 -28.76 -30.90 -21.08
N SER A 693 -29.04 -32.18 -20.82
CA SER A 693 -28.14 -33.01 -20.02
C SER A 693 -26.75 -33.14 -20.66
N ILE A 694 -26.66 -33.25 -22.00
CA ILE A 694 -25.36 -33.19 -22.69
C ILE A 694 -24.67 -31.83 -22.49
N PHE A 695 -25.42 -30.72 -22.47
CA PHE A 695 -24.85 -29.39 -22.22
C PHE A 695 -24.28 -29.25 -20.81
N GLY A 696 -24.93 -29.86 -19.80
CA GLY A 696 -24.40 -29.95 -18.43
C GLY A 696 -23.10 -30.77 -18.33
N GLN A 697 -22.81 -31.63 -19.31
CA GLN A 697 -21.55 -32.37 -19.39
C GLN A 697 -20.43 -31.57 -20.06
N LEU A 698 -20.72 -30.37 -20.55
CA LEU A 698 -19.71 -29.48 -21.11
C LEU A 698 -19.06 -28.64 -20.00
N LYS A 699 -17.77 -28.35 -20.17
CA LYS A 699 -16.98 -27.49 -19.26
C LYS A 699 -17.27 -26.01 -19.47
N VAL A 700 -18.54 -25.65 -19.40
CA VAL A 700 -19.00 -24.27 -19.45
C VAL A 700 -19.43 -23.88 -18.04
N ASN A 701 -18.96 -22.73 -17.55
CA ASN A 701 -19.36 -22.22 -16.24
C ASN A 701 -20.78 -21.65 -16.34
N TRP A 702 -21.78 -22.52 -16.27
CA TRP A 702 -23.18 -22.12 -16.19
C TRP A 702 -23.42 -21.45 -14.83
N GLY A 703 -23.84 -20.18 -14.83
CA GLY A 703 -24.22 -19.47 -13.61
C GLY A 703 -25.63 -19.85 -13.12
N SER A 704 -25.92 -19.60 -11.85
CA SER A 704 -27.29 -19.63 -11.33
C SER A 704 -28.09 -18.47 -11.94
N PRO A 705 -29.39 -18.64 -12.28
CA PRO A 705 -30.24 -19.80 -12.00
C PRO A 705 -30.19 -20.92 -13.07
N PHE A 706 -29.48 -20.73 -14.18
CA PHE A 706 -29.56 -21.66 -15.30
C PHE A 706 -28.85 -23.00 -15.02
N SER A 707 -27.78 -23.01 -14.22
CA SER A 707 -27.12 -24.23 -13.76
C SER A 707 -28.08 -25.21 -13.07
N GLU A 708 -29.01 -24.70 -12.26
CA GLU A 708 -30.01 -25.51 -11.54
C GLU A 708 -30.98 -26.22 -12.50
N VAL A 709 -31.29 -25.61 -13.64
CA VAL A 709 -32.09 -26.22 -14.71
C VAL A 709 -31.35 -27.41 -15.33
N LEU A 710 -30.06 -27.25 -15.61
CA LEU A 710 -29.23 -28.32 -16.17
C LEU A 710 -29.10 -29.49 -15.19
N ASP A 711 -28.95 -29.20 -13.90
CA ASP A 711 -28.89 -30.21 -12.84
C ASP A 711 -30.21 -30.98 -12.73
N PHE A 712 -31.35 -30.28 -12.77
CA PHE A 712 -32.68 -30.91 -12.76
C PHE A 712 -32.88 -31.93 -13.90
N PHE A 713 -32.39 -31.63 -15.11
CA PHE A 713 -32.50 -32.56 -16.25
C PHE A 713 -31.39 -33.62 -16.30
N GLY A 714 -30.35 -33.53 -15.45
CA GLY A 714 -29.34 -34.58 -15.25
C GLY A 714 -29.92 -35.93 -14.80
N LEU A 715 -31.13 -35.90 -14.24
CA LEU A 715 -31.97 -37.04 -13.90
C LEU A 715 -32.19 -38.00 -15.08
N LEU A 716 -32.44 -37.45 -16.28
CA LEU A 716 -32.60 -38.22 -17.52
C LEU A 716 -31.27 -38.73 -18.08
N ALA A 717 -30.13 -38.26 -17.55
CA ALA A 717 -28.82 -38.85 -17.79
C ALA A 717 -28.55 -40.08 -16.92
N LEU A 718 -29.43 -40.44 -15.98
CA LEU A 718 -29.20 -41.48 -14.97
C LEU A 718 -27.98 -41.17 -14.06
N ASN A 719 -27.68 -39.89 -13.83
CA ASN A 719 -26.89 -39.51 -12.66
C ASN A 719 -27.78 -39.73 -11.43
N PHE A 720 -27.29 -40.26 -10.31
CA PHE A 720 -28.11 -40.61 -9.12
C PHE A 720 -27.70 -39.87 -7.84
N GLU A 721 -26.84 -38.85 -7.95
CA GLU A 721 -26.38 -38.09 -6.77
C GLU A 721 -27.53 -37.46 -5.96
N TRP A 722 -28.61 -37.03 -6.61
CA TRP A 722 -29.82 -36.46 -5.98
C TRP A 722 -30.62 -37.47 -5.14
N LEU A 723 -30.48 -38.78 -5.40
CA LEU A 723 -31.09 -39.82 -4.57
C LEU A 723 -30.28 -40.14 -3.30
N ASN A 724 -29.13 -39.48 -3.09
CA ASN A 724 -28.22 -39.72 -1.96
C ASN A 724 -27.94 -41.21 -1.76
N VAL A 725 -27.62 -41.94 -2.83
CA VAL A 725 -27.44 -43.39 -2.81
C VAL A 725 -26.33 -43.82 -1.84
N SER A 726 -25.36 -42.93 -1.57
CA SER A 726 -24.33 -43.09 -0.54
C SER A 726 -24.90 -43.27 0.88
N CYS A 727 -26.12 -42.81 1.14
CA CYS A 727 -26.82 -43.04 2.42
C CYS A 727 -27.44 -44.44 2.53
N VAL A 728 -27.57 -45.18 1.42
CA VAL A 728 -28.10 -46.55 1.42
C VAL A 728 -26.95 -47.55 1.53
N ALA A 729 -25.88 -47.34 0.75
CA ALA A 729 -24.66 -48.14 0.82
C ALA A 729 -23.46 -47.36 0.27
N SER A 730 -22.26 -47.66 0.78
CA SER A 730 -21.00 -47.16 0.24
C SER A 730 -20.59 -48.01 -0.97
N PHE A 731 -20.65 -47.42 -2.17
CA PHE A 731 -20.22 -48.04 -3.41
C PHE A 731 -18.91 -47.41 -3.89
N SER A 732 -17.99 -48.25 -4.39
CA SER A 732 -16.84 -47.76 -5.16
C SER A 732 -17.30 -47.07 -6.45
N PRO A 733 -16.51 -46.15 -7.04
CA PRO A 733 -16.85 -45.51 -8.32
C PRO A 733 -17.18 -46.52 -9.43
N LEU A 734 -16.43 -47.63 -9.50
CA LEU A 734 -16.68 -48.72 -10.44
C LEU A 734 -18.07 -49.36 -10.23
N GLN A 735 -18.45 -49.63 -8.98
CA GLN A 735 -19.75 -50.23 -8.66
C GLN A 735 -20.90 -49.28 -8.98
N MET A 736 -20.74 -47.97 -8.72
CA MET A 736 -21.73 -46.97 -9.09
C MET A 736 -21.95 -46.92 -10.61
N TYR A 737 -20.85 -46.91 -11.37
CA TYR A 737 -20.92 -46.96 -12.83
C TYR A 737 -21.59 -48.25 -13.34
N ALA A 738 -21.17 -49.42 -12.83
CA ALA A 738 -21.74 -50.71 -13.22
C ALA A 738 -23.25 -50.79 -12.88
N ALA A 739 -23.67 -50.26 -11.74
CA ALA A 739 -25.08 -50.19 -11.36
C ALA A 739 -25.88 -49.32 -12.34
N ARG A 740 -25.34 -48.16 -12.76
CA ARG A 740 -25.99 -47.30 -13.76
C ARG A 740 -26.18 -48.00 -15.10
N VAL A 741 -25.15 -48.70 -15.59
CA VAL A 741 -25.25 -49.48 -16.84
C VAL A 741 -26.25 -50.63 -16.68
N PHE A 742 -26.27 -51.31 -15.54
CA PHE A 742 -27.22 -52.39 -15.26
C PHE A 742 -28.66 -51.88 -15.19
N LEU A 743 -28.91 -50.69 -14.64
CA LEU A 743 -30.23 -50.07 -14.59
C LEU A 743 -30.79 -49.79 -15.99
N VAL A 744 -29.93 -49.43 -16.96
CA VAL A 744 -30.33 -49.32 -18.36
C VAL A 744 -30.85 -50.66 -18.87
N LEU A 745 -30.15 -51.76 -18.61
CA LEU A 745 -30.60 -53.09 -19.03
C LEU A 745 -31.92 -53.48 -18.34
N LEU A 746 -32.03 -53.20 -17.03
CA LEU A 746 -33.26 -53.44 -16.27
C LEU A 746 -34.46 -52.66 -16.80
N PHE A 747 -34.27 -51.43 -17.31
CA PHE A 747 -35.34 -50.65 -17.93
C PHE A 747 -35.97 -51.37 -19.13
N PHE A 748 -35.14 -51.94 -20.01
CA PHE A 748 -35.63 -52.71 -21.16
C PHE A 748 -36.19 -54.07 -20.72
N VAL A 749 -35.58 -54.74 -19.74
CA VAL A 749 -36.14 -55.99 -19.19
C VAL A 749 -37.51 -55.75 -18.57
N ALA A 750 -37.70 -54.66 -17.83
CA ALA A 750 -38.97 -54.28 -17.21
C ALA A 750 -40.06 -54.06 -18.27
N ALA A 751 -39.75 -53.36 -19.37
CA ALA A 751 -40.69 -53.23 -20.49
C ALA A 751 -41.08 -54.59 -21.10
N GLY A 752 -40.16 -55.55 -21.14
CA GLY A 752 -40.42 -56.92 -21.57
C GLY A 752 -41.31 -57.69 -20.59
N CYS A 753 -41.05 -57.57 -19.29
CA CYS A 753 -41.90 -58.15 -18.24
C CYS A 753 -43.32 -57.58 -18.27
N ILE A 754 -43.46 -56.26 -18.48
CA ILE A 754 -44.77 -55.59 -18.64
C ILE A 754 -45.49 -56.12 -19.88
N HIS A 755 -44.79 -56.37 -20.98
CA HIS A 755 -45.38 -57.02 -22.17
C HIS A 755 -45.93 -58.42 -21.84
N LEU A 756 -45.13 -59.25 -21.17
CA LEU A 756 -45.55 -60.60 -20.76
C LEU A 756 -46.75 -60.55 -19.82
N LEU A 757 -46.75 -59.63 -18.84
CA LEU A 757 -47.85 -59.43 -17.92
C LEU A 757 -49.12 -58.96 -18.65
N TYR A 758 -49.00 -58.02 -19.58
CA TYR A 758 -50.12 -57.54 -20.39
C TYR A 758 -50.73 -58.66 -21.24
N VAL A 759 -49.90 -59.47 -21.90
CA VAL A 759 -50.36 -60.63 -22.69
C VAL A 759 -51.07 -61.64 -21.78
N ALA A 760 -50.53 -61.93 -20.59
CA ALA A 760 -51.14 -62.84 -19.64
C ALA A 760 -52.48 -62.35 -19.06
N LEU A 761 -52.61 -61.04 -18.79
CA LEU A 761 -53.81 -60.45 -18.16
C LEU A 761 -54.92 -60.08 -19.16
N CYS A 762 -54.56 -59.60 -20.36
CA CYS A 762 -55.53 -58.99 -21.28
C CYS A 762 -55.84 -59.83 -22.51
N LYS A 763 -55.08 -60.89 -22.80
CA LYS A 763 -55.36 -61.80 -23.93
C LYS A 763 -55.64 -63.22 -23.47
N LYS A 764 -56.52 -63.92 -24.20
CA LYS A 764 -56.64 -65.37 -24.06
C LYS A 764 -55.33 -66.01 -24.52
N PHE A 765 -54.77 -66.89 -23.70
CA PHE A 765 -53.47 -67.57 -23.88
C PHE A 765 -53.29 -68.25 -25.26
N ALA A 766 -54.37 -68.46 -26.02
CA ALA A 766 -54.40 -69.10 -27.33
C ALA A 766 -53.91 -68.22 -28.50
N GLU A 767 -53.72 -66.90 -28.34
CA GLU A 767 -53.35 -65.98 -29.44
C GLU A 767 -51.83 -65.77 -29.65
N GLY A 768 -50.98 -66.43 -28.86
CA GLY A 768 -49.51 -66.35 -28.98
C GLY A 768 -48.89 -65.03 -28.52
N LEU A 769 -47.55 -64.97 -28.50
CA LEU A 769 -46.79 -63.79 -28.09
C LEU A 769 -46.78 -62.73 -29.22
N GLU A 770 -47.22 -61.50 -28.94
CA GLU A 770 -47.21 -60.40 -29.91
C GLU A 770 -45.81 -59.79 -30.10
N ILE A 771 -44.88 -60.57 -30.66
CA ILE A 771 -43.47 -60.16 -30.86
C ILE A 771 -43.37 -58.84 -31.64
N SER A 772 -44.22 -58.64 -32.65
CA SER A 772 -44.27 -57.38 -33.42
C SER A 772 -44.56 -56.14 -32.55
N ALA A 773 -45.42 -56.27 -31.54
CA ALA A 773 -45.71 -55.18 -30.62
C ALA A 773 -44.54 -54.93 -29.67
N LEU A 774 -43.91 -56.00 -29.17
CA LEU A 774 -42.73 -55.90 -28.32
C LEU A 774 -41.56 -55.20 -29.03
N VAL A 775 -41.21 -55.63 -30.25
CA VAL A 775 -40.13 -55.02 -31.05
C VAL A 775 -40.40 -53.54 -31.31
N LYS A 776 -41.65 -53.19 -31.64
CA LYS A 776 -42.06 -51.80 -31.86
C LYS A 776 -41.91 -50.93 -30.61
N VAL A 777 -42.31 -51.44 -29.43
CA VAL A 777 -42.17 -50.71 -28.17
C VAL A 777 -40.69 -50.57 -27.82
N MET A 778 -39.91 -51.66 -27.87
CA MET A 778 -38.47 -51.63 -27.59
C MET A 778 -37.72 -50.68 -28.52
N GLY A 779 -38.05 -50.69 -29.82
CA GLY A 779 -37.48 -49.78 -30.80
C GLY A 779 -37.83 -48.32 -30.54
N ASN A 780 -39.08 -48.03 -30.17
CA ASN A 780 -39.48 -46.68 -29.74
C ASN A 780 -38.76 -46.21 -28.48
N LEU A 781 -38.66 -47.07 -27.46
CA LEU A 781 -37.93 -46.75 -26.22
C LEU A 781 -36.47 -46.46 -26.53
N MET A 782 -35.84 -47.26 -27.38
CA MET A 782 -34.46 -47.03 -27.80
C MET A 782 -34.30 -45.75 -28.62
N MET A 783 -35.24 -45.40 -29.51
CA MET A 783 -35.24 -44.11 -30.22
C MET A 783 -35.37 -42.91 -29.26
N ILE A 784 -36.25 -43.02 -28.25
CA ILE A 784 -36.53 -41.94 -27.29
C ILE A 784 -35.37 -41.75 -26.32
N PHE A 785 -34.76 -42.83 -25.82
CA PHE A 785 -33.73 -42.80 -24.78
C PHE A 785 -32.30 -43.02 -25.30
N PHE A 786 -32.08 -42.94 -26.62
CA PHE A 786 -30.78 -43.22 -27.24
C PHE A 786 -29.64 -42.38 -26.63
N ILE A 787 -29.85 -41.07 -26.44
CA ILE A 787 -28.83 -40.15 -25.92
C ILE A 787 -28.50 -40.50 -24.47
N SER A 788 -29.53 -40.74 -23.63
CA SER A 788 -29.35 -41.17 -22.24
C SER A 788 -28.58 -42.49 -22.12
N VAL A 789 -28.95 -43.50 -22.92
CA VAL A 789 -28.32 -44.81 -22.90
C VAL A 789 -26.85 -44.73 -23.33
N ALA A 790 -26.59 -44.11 -24.49
CA ALA A 790 -25.24 -43.98 -25.01
C ALA A 790 -24.36 -43.09 -24.13
N GLY A 791 -24.91 -41.99 -23.61
CA GLY A 791 -24.19 -41.07 -22.72
C GLY A 791 -23.81 -41.69 -21.38
N ALA A 792 -24.72 -42.48 -20.78
CA ALA A 792 -24.42 -43.24 -19.58
C ALA A 792 -23.31 -44.27 -19.82
N ILE A 793 -23.33 -44.98 -20.95
CA ILE A 793 -22.29 -45.96 -21.30
C ILE A 793 -20.94 -45.28 -21.54
N LEU A 794 -20.91 -44.14 -22.24
CA LEU A 794 -19.68 -43.43 -22.59
C LEU A 794 -19.09 -42.59 -21.44
N ALA A 795 -19.67 -42.69 -20.24
CA ALA A 795 -19.21 -41.93 -19.08
C ALA A 795 -17.71 -42.03 -18.75
N PRO A 796 -17.10 -43.22 -18.75
CA PRO A 796 -15.68 -43.37 -18.41
C PRO A 796 -14.72 -42.71 -19.38
N PHE A 797 -15.15 -42.47 -20.63
CA PHE A 797 -14.31 -41.85 -21.66
C PHE A 797 -14.23 -40.31 -21.52
N ARG A 798 -15.09 -39.70 -20.71
CA ARG A 798 -15.10 -38.25 -20.49
C ARG A 798 -14.12 -37.92 -19.37
N CYS A 799 -13.00 -37.30 -19.73
CA CYS A 799 -11.93 -37.01 -18.79
C CYS A 799 -11.62 -35.52 -18.66
N ASP A 800 -11.31 -35.13 -17.42
CA ASP A 800 -10.95 -33.79 -17.02
C ASP A 800 -9.45 -33.67 -16.79
N THR A 801 -8.84 -32.65 -17.38
CA THR A 801 -7.40 -32.38 -17.21
C THR A 801 -7.19 -31.42 -16.05
N HIS A 802 -6.30 -31.78 -15.13
CA HIS A 802 -5.88 -30.97 -14.00
C HIS A 802 -4.59 -30.20 -14.32
N PRO A 803 -4.26 -29.13 -13.56
CA PRO A 803 -3.04 -28.35 -13.77
C PRO A 803 -1.73 -29.15 -13.72
N ASN A 804 -1.68 -30.23 -12.95
CA ASN A 804 -0.53 -31.14 -12.88
C ASN A 804 -0.38 -32.06 -14.10
N GLY A 805 -1.26 -31.95 -15.11
CA GLY A 805 -1.28 -32.81 -16.30
C GLY A 805 -1.99 -34.14 -16.11
N ALA A 806 -2.36 -34.52 -14.88
CA ALA A 806 -3.17 -35.69 -14.62
C ALA A 806 -4.58 -35.51 -15.20
N ARG A 807 -5.23 -36.64 -15.53
CA ARG A 807 -6.61 -36.64 -15.99
C ARG A 807 -7.46 -37.49 -15.06
N THR A 808 -8.66 -37.04 -14.73
CA THR A 808 -9.66 -37.81 -13.96
C THR A 808 -10.94 -37.99 -14.77
N VAL A 809 -11.76 -38.99 -14.44
CA VAL A 809 -13.06 -39.18 -15.10
C VAL A 809 -14.04 -38.09 -14.61
N GLN A 810 -14.70 -37.37 -15.52
CA GLN A 810 -15.49 -36.18 -15.21
C GLN A 810 -16.60 -36.43 -14.17
N GLU A 811 -17.35 -37.52 -14.30
CA GLU A 811 -18.39 -37.89 -13.33
C GLU A 811 -17.85 -38.66 -12.11
N PHE A 812 -16.65 -39.23 -12.22
CA PHE A 812 -16.01 -40.02 -11.18
C PHE A 812 -14.63 -39.43 -10.88
N GLY A 813 -14.61 -38.19 -10.40
CA GLY A 813 -13.39 -37.38 -10.25
C GLY A 813 -12.30 -37.98 -9.34
N GLY A 814 -12.63 -39.01 -8.55
CA GLY A 814 -11.67 -39.80 -7.77
C GLY A 814 -10.87 -40.83 -8.58
N VAL A 815 -11.25 -41.09 -9.85
CA VAL A 815 -10.61 -42.10 -10.71
C VAL A 815 -9.75 -41.43 -11.76
N LEU A 816 -8.46 -41.80 -11.82
CA LEU A 816 -7.54 -41.33 -12.85
C LEU A 816 -7.87 -41.95 -14.22
N CYS A 817 -7.90 -41.11 -15.26
CA CYS A 817 -8.10 -41.49 -16.64
C CYS A 817 -6.76 -41.89 -17.29
N ASN A 818 -6.19 -43.01 -16.82
CA ASN A 818 -4.86 -43.52 -17.21
C ASN A 818 -4.92 -44.93 -17.84
N SER A 819 -6.12 -45.47 -18.06
CA SER A 819 -6.36 -46.84 -18.56
C SER A 819 -5.81 -47.95 -17.67
N GLU A 820 -5.61 -47.68 -16.37
CA GLU A 820 -5.17 -48.65 -15.38
C GLU A 820 -6.21 -48.77 -14.24
N GLY A 821 -6.02 -49.73 -13.34
CA GLY A 821 -6.80 -49.86 -12.10
C GLY A 821 -8.32 -49.90 -12.30
N GLU A 822 -9.04 -48.98 -11.65
CA GLU A 822 -10.50 -48.87 -11.76
C GLU A 822 -10.97 -48.38 -13.13
N HIS A 823 -10.23 -47.47 -13.76
CA HIS A 823 -10.59 -46.91 -15.06
C HIS A 823 -10.61 -47.99 -16.14
N GLN A 824 -9.60 -48.88 -16.15
CA GLN A 824 -9.58 -50.01 -17.09
C GLN A 824 -10.83 -50.90 -16.97
N LYS A 825 -11.27 -51.18 -15.73
CA LYS A 825 -12.48 -51.98 -15.49
C LYS A 825 -13.73 -51.26 -15.96
N MET A 826 -13.83 -49.95 -15.76
CA MET A 826 -14.93 -49.14 -16.30
C MET A 826 -14.98 -49.18 -17.83
N LEU A 827 -13.83 -49.10 -18.52
CA LEU A 827 -13.75 -49.19 -19.98
C LEU A 827 -14.23 -50.54 -20.52
N ILE A 828 -13.92 -51.65 -19.82
CA ILE A 828 -14.40 -52.99 -20.21
C ILE A 828 -15.93 -53.07 -20.11
N VAL A 829 -16.50 -52.61 -19.01
CA VAL A 829 -17.97 -52.58 -18.82
C VAL A 829 -18.63 -51.70 -19.90
N ALA A 830 -18.05 -50.54 -20.20
CA ALA A 830 -18.52 -49.66 -21.25
C ALA A 830 -18.50 -50.34 -22.64
N GLY A 831 -17.39 -51.03 -22.97
CA GLY A 831 -17.24 -51.73 -24.24
C GLY A 831 -18.28 -52.82 -24.47
N ILE A 832 -18.60 -53.62 -23.44
CA ILE A 832 -19.66 -54.64 -23.51
C ILE A 832 -21.03 -53.99 -23.68
N ALA A 833 -21.33 -52.93 -22.90
CA ALA A 833 -22.62 -52.26 -22.96
C ALA A 833 -22.85 -51.52 -24.29
N LEU A 834 -21.79 -51.03 -24.94
CA LEU A 834 -21.86 -50.30 -26.22
C LEU A 834 -22.40 -51.16 -27.38
N ILE A 835 -22.34 -52.49 -27.28
CA ILE A 835 -22.93 -53.42 -28.26
C ILE A 835 -24.41 -53.12 -28.47
N MET A 836 -25.14 -52.74 -27.41
CA MET A 836 -26.56 -52.46 -27.47
C MET A 836 -26.92 -51.26 -28.37
N PRO A 837 -26.42 -50.02 -28.14
CA PRO A 837 -26.71 -48.89 -29.02
C PRO A 837 -26.12 -49.04 -30.42
N VAL A 838 -24.94 -49.65 -30.57
CA VAL A 838 -24.32 -49.86 -31.90
C VAL A 838 -25.11 -50.84 -32.75
N SER A 839 -25.53 -51.97 -32.17
CA SER A 839 -26.36 -52.95 -32.89
C SER A 839 -27.73 -52.37 -33.26
N PHE A 840 -28.32 -51.54 -32.40
CA PHE A 840 -29.55 -50.83 -32.71
C PHE A 840 -29.39 -49.87 -33.89
N PHE A 841 -28.34 -49.05 -33.88
CA PHE A 841 -28.04 -48.12 -34.98
C PHE A 841 -27.86 -48.86 -36.31
N ALA A 842 -27.07 -49.94 -36.32
CA ALA A 842 -26.83 -50.75 -37.51
C ALA A 842 -28.11 -51.41 -38.03
N MET A 843 -28.92 -51.95 -37.12
CA MET A 843 -30.20 -52.58 -37.44
C MET A 843 -31.22 -51.58 -37.98
N ALA A 844 -31.39 -50.42 -37.35
CA ALA A 844 -32.28 -49.36 -37.84
C ALA A 844 -31.87 -48.87 -39.25
N SER A 845 -30.56 -48.68 -39.46
CA SER A 845 -30.01 -48.28 -40.76
C SER A 845 -30.27 -49.32 -41.84
N TYR A 846 -30.01 -50.60 -41.56
CA TYR A 846 -30.27 -51.70 -42.48
C TYR A 846 -31.76 -51.82 -42.82
N VAL A 847 -32.63 -51.77 -41.82
CA VAL A 847 -34.09 -51.88 -42.00
C VAL A 847 -34.60 -50.74 -42.89
N VAL A 848 -34.23 -49.50 -42.62
CA VAL A 848 -34.75 -48.32 -43.34
C VAL A 848 -34.21 -48.23 -44.77
N ILE A 849 -32.92 -48.46 -44.96
CA ILE A 849 -32.24 -48.24 -46.25
C ILE A 849 -32.44 -49.44 -47.19
N VAL A 850 -32.39 -50.66 -46.66
CA VAL A 850 -32.36 -51.89 -47.49
C VAL A 850 -33.70 -52.61 -47.51
N GLU A 851 -34.29 -52.86 -46.34
CA GLU A 851 -35.42 -53.80 -46.23
C GLU A 851 -36.78 -53.13 -46.43
N LEU A 852 -36.96 -51.90 -45.93
CA LEU A 852 -38.21 -51.16 -46.00
C LEU A 852 -38.71 -50.96 -47.45
N PRO A 853 -37.89 -50.49 -48.42
CA PRO A 853 -38.35 -50.35 -49.80
C PRO A 853 -38.79 -51.69 -50.42
N LYS A 854 -38.04 -52.76 -50.16
CA LYS A 854 -38.32 -54.12 -50.69
C LYS A 854 -39.62 -54.68 -50.12
N ARG A 855 -39.86 -54.52 -48.82
CA ARG A 855 -41.05 -55.04 -48.12
C ARG A 855 -42.29 -54.21 -48.36
N MET A 856 -42.14 -52.89 -48.54
CA MET A 856 -43.24 -52.01 -48.95
C MET A 856 -43.81 -52.41 -50.31
N GLN A 857 -42.95 -52.73 -51.29
CA GLN A 857 -43.40 -53.20 -52.61
C GLN A 857 -44.17 -54.54 -52.53
N LYS A 858 -43.83 -55.40 -51.57
CA LYS A 858 -44.51 -56.69 -51.33
C LYS A 858 -45.76 -56.58 -50.45
N ALA A 859 -46.12 -55.38 -49.99
CA ALA A 859 -47.23 -55.13 -49.06
C ALA A 859 -47.20 -56.03 -47.80
N ASP A 860 -46.00 -56.26 -47.25
CA ASP A 860 -45.81 -57.08 -46.04
C ASP A 860 -46.29 -56.31 -44.78
N VAL A 861 -47.57 -56.44 -44.46
CA VAL A 861 -48.23 -55.70 -43.38
C VAL A 861 -47.64 -56.03 -42.00
N ALA A 862 -47.18 -57.26 -41.78
CA ALA A 862 -46.60 -57.68 -40.49
C ALA A 862 -45.24 -57.00 -40.27
N PHE A 863 -44.41 -56.96 -41.31
CA PHE A 863 -43.14 -56.22 -41.29
C PHE A 863 -43.38 -54.73 -41.03
N LEU A 864 -44.28 -54.12 -41.80
CA LEU A 864 -44.60 -52.69 -41.70
C LEU A 864 -45.10 -52.31 -40.29
N ARG A 865 -45.98 -53.11 -39.69
CA ARG A 865 -46.43 -52.86 -38.30
C ARG A 865 -45.30 -52.95 -37.28
N THR A 866 -44.45 -53.96 -37.41
CA THR A 866 -43.31 -54.20 -36.49
C THR A 866 -42.31 -53.04 -36.50
N TRP A 867 -41.95 -52.56 -37.69
CA TRP A 867 -40.93 -51.53 -37.88
C TRP A 867 -41.48 -50.10 -38.00
N SER A 868 -42.76 -49.92 -37.68
CA SER A 868 -43.47 -48.64 -37.79
C SER A 868 -42.79 -47.50 -37.03
N PHE A 869 -42.10 -47.78 -35.92
CA PHE A 869 -41.39 -46.77 -35.13
C PHE A 869 -40.28 -46.01 -35.92
N LEU A 870 -39.77 -46.58 -37.02
CA LEU A 870 -38.73 -45.96 -37.84
C LEU A 870 -39.27 -45.02 -38.92
N TYR A 871 -40.55 -45.15 -39.33
CA TYR A 871 -41.05 -44.42 -40.50
C TYR A 871 -42.45 -43.81 -40.32
N TYR A 872 -43.25 -44.28 -39.38
CA TYR A 872 -44.67 -43.90 -39.22
C TYR A 872 -44.89 -42.41 -38.94
N ARG A 873 -43.95 -41.77 -38.23
CA ARG A 873 -44.04 -40.33 -37.86
C ARG A 873 -43.59 -39.39 -38.99
N TYR A 874 -42.98 -39.93 -40.04
CA TYR A 874 -42.40 -39.17 -41.13
C TYR A 874 -43.30 -39.20 -42.37
N ARG A 875 -43.13 -38.20 -43.24
CA ARG A 875 -43.83 -38.18 -44.54
C ARG A 875 -43.40 -39.39 -45.39
N PRO A 876 -44.27 -39.90 -46.27
CA PRO A 876 -43.90 -40.95 -47.23
C PRO A 876 -42.62 -40.56 -48.00
N GLY A 877 -41.64 -41.46 -48.04
CA GLY A 877 -40.34 -41.21 -48.68
C GLY A 877 -39.27 -40.54 -47.80
N ALA A 878 -39.60 -40.04 -46.61
CA ALA A 878 -38.63 -39.44 -45.68
C ALA A 878 -38.18 -40.39 -44.54
N ALA A 879 -38.38 -41.70 -44.68
CA ALA A 879 -38.04 -42.69 -43.65
C ALA A 879 -36.55 -42.66 -43.24
N VAL A 880 -35.65 -42.30 -44.17
CA VAL A 880 -34.21 -42.13 -43.93
C VAL A 880 -33.91 -41.10 -42.84
N PHE A 881 -34.82 -40.16 -42.58
CA PHE A 881 -34.65 -39.17 -41.53
C PHE A 881 -34.53 -39.79 -40.12
N SER A 882 -35.11 -40.97 -39.88
CA SER A 882 -34.89 -41.71 -38.62
C SER A 882 -33.42 -42.07 -38.39
N VAL A 883 -32.71 -42.45 -39.46
CA VAL A 883 -31.28 -42.75 -39.43
C VAL A 883 -30.47 -41.47 -39.26
N ILE A 884 -30.84 -40.39 -39.95
CA ILE A 884 -30.22 -39.06 -39.78
C ILE A 884 -30.34 -38.58 -38.33
N LEU A 885 -31.51 -38.78 -37.70
CA LEU A 885 -31.74 -38.45 -36.30
C LEU A 885 -30.86 -39.28 -35.36
N LEU A 886 -30.66 -40.57 -35.66
CA LEU A 886 -29.73 -41.41 -34.90
C LEU A 886 -28.27 -40.97 -35.10
N VAL A 887 -27.86 -40.58 -36.31
CA VAL A 887 -26.52 -40.03 -36.57
C VAL A 887 -26.28 -38.77 -35.76
N ARG A 888 -27.26 -37.85 -35.74
CA ARG A 888 -27.23 -36.66 -34.89
C ARG A 888 -27.06 -37.03 -33.42
N ASN A 889 -27.87 -37.96 -32.91
CA ASN A 889 -27.83 -38.36 -31.51
C ASN A 889 -26.49 -39.02 -31.14
N VAL A 890 -25.91 -39.84 -32.02
CA VAL A 890 -24.55 -40.40 -31.86
C VAL A 890 -23.52 -39.27 -31.80
N ALA A 891 -23.58 -38.31 -32.73
CA ALA A 891 -22.67 -37.18 -32.76
C ALA A 891 -22.72 -36.37 -31.45
N LEU A 892 -23.93 -36.06 -30.96
CA LEU A 892 -24.11 -35.32 -29.70
C LEU A 892 -23.50 -36.03 -28.48
N VAL A 893 -23.54 -37.36 -28.43
CA VAL A 893 -22.99 -38.13 -27.30
C VAL A 893 -21.47 -38.31 -27.41
N ILE A 894 -20.92 -38.38 -28.62
CA ILE A 894 -19.47 -38.50 -28.84
C ILE A 894 -18.73 -37.19 -28.54
N VAL A 895 -19.34 -36.03 -28.85
CA VAL A 895 -18.65 -34.74 -28.70
C VAL A 895 -18.09 -34.50 -27.28
N PRO A 896 -18.82 -34.74 -26.18
CA PRO A 896 -18.28 -34.61 -24.82
C PRO A 896 -17.00 -35.40 -24.52
N VAL A 897 -16.71 -36.48 -25.27
CA VAL A 897 -15.51 -37.31 -25.13
C VAL A 897 -14.27 -36.65 -25.73
N ILE A 898 -14.46 -35.78 -26.74
CA ILE A 898 -13.35 -35.12 -27.47
C ILE A 898 -12.61 -34.13 -26.55
N PRO A 899 -11.27 -34.07 -26.52
CA PRO A 899 -10.55 -33.10 -25.71
C PRO A 899 -10.77 -31.65 -26.20
N GLY A 900 -10.78 -30.69 -25.27
CA GLY A 900 -10.85 -29.24 -25.56
C GLY A 900 -12.24 -28.62 -25.42
N GLY A 901 -12.41 -27.68 -24.48
CA GLY A 901 -13.72 -27.08 -24.14
C GLY A 901 -14.39 -26.35 -25.31
N ALA A 902 -13.68 -25.43 -25.97
CA ALA A 902 -14.21 -24.66 -27.09
C ALA A 902 -14.59 -25.54 -28.29
N ILE A 903 -13.78 -26.55 -28.59
CA ILE A 903 -14.02 -27.49 -29.70
C ILE A 903 -15.32 -28.27 -29.44
N LYS A 904 -15.56 -28.74 -28.21
CA LYS A 904 -16.81 -29.42 -27.85
C LYS A 904 -18.04 -28.56 -28.15
N VAL A 905 -18.01 -27.29 -27.75
CA VAL A 905 -19.13 -26.37 -27.96
C VAL A 905 -19.36 -26.10 -29.45
N LEU A 906 -18.30 -25.80 -30.20
CA LEU A 906 -18.39 -25.56 -31.65
C LEU A 906 -18.93 -26.78 -32.42
N LEU A 907 -18.49 -28.00 -32.06
CA LEU A 907 -18.99 -29.22 -32.69
C LEU A 907 -20.46 -29.47 -32.39
N ILE A 908 -20.94 -29.19 -31.16
CA ILE A 908 -22.37 -29.30 -30.84
C ILE A 908 -23.18 -28.27 -31.62
N ILE A 909 -22.74 -27.01 -31.68
CA ILE A 909 -23.38 -25.97 -32.49
C ILE A 909 -23.47 -26.42 -33.95
N LEU A 910 -22.37 -26.93 -34.51
CA LEU A 910 -22.33 -27.44 -35.88
C LEU A 910 -23.35 -28.57 -36.08
N VAL A 911 -23.39 -29.56 -35.19
CA VAL A 911 -24.35 -30.68 -35.26
C VAL A 911 -25.79 -30.17 -35.19
N LEU A 912 -26.11 -29.23 -34.30
CA LEU A 912 -27.46 -28.67 -34.14
C LEU A 912 -27.87 -27.81 -35.34
N CYS A 913 -26.98 -26.95 -35.85
CA CYS A 913 -27.22 -26.13 -37.03
C CYS A 913 -27.42 -26.97 -38.29
N VAL A 914 -26.57 -27.98 -38.52
CA VAL A 914 -26.73 -28.92 -39.65
C VAL A 914 -28.05 -29.67 -39.51
N SER A 915 -28.40 -30.13 -38.30
CA SER A 915 -29.67 -30.83 -38.06
C SER A 915 -30.88 -29.93 -38.29
N SER A 916 -30.81 -28.66 -37.89
CA SER A 916 -31.87 -27.67 -38.12
C SER A 916 -32.03 -27.38 -39.61
N LEU A 917 -30.92 -27.21 -40.35
CA LEU A 917 -30.92 -27.01 -41.81
C LEU A 917 -31.52 -28.23 -42.54
N VAL A 918 -31.08 -29.44 -42.19
CA VAL A 918 -31.59 -30.68 -42.77
C VAL A 918 -33.09 -30.84 -42.48
N THR A 919 -33.53 -30.54 -41.25
CA THR A 919 -34.96 -30.59 -40.90
C THR A 919 -35.77 -29.57 -41.68
N SER A 920 -35.27 -28.34 -41.80
CA SER A 920 -35.95 -27.25 -42.52
C SER A 920 -36.02 -27.50 -44.02
N PHE A 921 -34.98 -28.09 -44.61
CA PHE A 921 -34.95 -28.46 -46.02
C PHE A 921 -35.79 -29.70 -46.33
N MET A 922 -35.68 -30.75 -45.50
CA MET A 922 -36.37 -32.00 -45.73
C MET A 922 -37.83 -31.97 -45.30
N LEU A 923 -38.26 -31.10 -44.37
CA LEU A 923 -39.59 -31.13 -43.74
C LEU A 923 -40.08 -32.59 -43.48
N PRO A 924 -39.29 -33.39 -42.74
CA PRO A 924 -39.44 -34.84 -42.70
C PRO A 924 -40.66 -35.32 -41.92
N TRP A 925 -41.13 -34.56 -40.92
CA TRP A 925 -42.28 -34.93 -40.12
C TRP A 925 -43.54 -34.88 -40.98
N ARG A 926 -44.47 -35.83 -40.75
CA ARG A 926 -45.73 -35.89 -41.49
C ARG A 926 -46.58 -34.62 -41.30
N ILE A 927 -46.44 -33.95 -40.15
CA ILE A 927 -47.23 -32.79 -39.75
C ILE A 927 -46.33 -31.55 -39.78
N LEU A 928 -46.80 -30.50 -40.46
CA LEU A 928 -46.01 -29.30 -40.71
C LEU A 928 -45.66 -28.56 -39.41
N GLU A 929 -46.60 -28.48 -38.46
CA GLU A 929 -46.38 -27.88 -37.15
C GLU A 929 -45.23 -28.57 -36.38
N CYS A 930 -45.09 -29.90 -36.52
CA CYS A 930 -43.99 -30.65 -35.91
C CYS A 930 -42.63 -30.35 -36.56
N ASN A 931 -42.60 -30.04 -37.86
CA ASN A 931 -41.37 -29.60 -38.55
C ASN A 931 -40.90 -28.25 -38.03
N TYR A 932 -41.81 -27.27 -37.93
CA TYR A 932 -41.47 -25.96 -37.38
C TYR A 932 -41.05 -26.04 -35.92
N MET A 933 -41.71 -26.89 -35.12
CA MET A 933 -41.34 -27.12 -33.73
C MET A 933 -39.92 -27.68 -33.62
N GLU A 934 -39.58 -28.78 -34.32
CA GLU A 934 -38.23 -29.36 -34.30
C GLU A 934 -37.17 -28.34 -34.75
N ALA A 935 -37.38 -27.66 -35.88
CA ALA A 935 -36.42 -26.69 -36.40
C ALA A 935 -36.19 -25.52 -35.43
N SER A 936 -37.27 -25.02 -34.81
CA SER A 936 -37.21 -23.93 -33.82
C SER A 936 -36.51 -24.38 -32.53
N LEU A 937 -36.77 -25.61 -32.06
CA LEU A 937 -36.09 -26.16 -30.89
C LEU A 937 -34.59 -26.34 -31.14
N LEU A 938 -34.19 -26.88 -32.30
CA LEU A 938 -32.78 -27.03 -32.65
C LEU A 938 -32.08 -25.68 -32.79
N ALA A 939 -32.73 -24.68 -33.40
CA ALA A 939 -32.20 -23.33 -33.49
C ALA A 939 -32.09 -22.67 -32.11
N GLY A 940 -33.12 -22.80 -31.27
CA GLY A 940 -33.11 -22.30 -29.88
C GLY A 940 -32.00 -22.94 -29.05
N MET A 941 -31.78 -24.25 -29.17
CA MET A 941 -30.69 -24.96 -28.50
C MET A 941 -29.31 -24.51 -28.99
N ALA A 942 -29.16 -24.24 -30.30
CA ALA A 942 -27.92 -23.69 -30.85
C ALA A 942 -27.63 -22.26 -30.34
N VAL A 943 -28.67 -21.41 -30.21
CA VAL A 943 -28.53 -20.07 -29.59
C VAL A 943 -28.17 -20.20 -28.12
N LEU A 944 -28.86 -21.06 -27.36
CA LEU A 944 -28.64 -21.27 -25.94
C LEU A 944 -27.19 -21.66 -25.65
N ILE A 945 -26.66 -22.66 -26.37
CA ILE A 945 -25.26 -23.08 -26.17
C ILE A 945 -24.26 -22.02 -26.66
N SER A 946 -24.60 -21.23 -27.68
CA SER A 946 -23.75 -20.12 -28.13
C SER A 946 -23.64 -19.03 -27.07
N MET A 947 -24.75 -18.70 -26.37
CA MET A 947 -24.74 -17.75 -25.25
C MET A 947 -23.92 -18.25 -24.07
N GLY A 948 -23.91 -19.57 -23.82
CA GLY A 948 -23.00 -20.20 -22.85
C GLY A 948 -21.52 -20.13 -23.23
N SER A 949 -21.18 -19.89 -24.49
CA SER A 949 -19.79 -19.91 -24.99
C SER A 949 -19.11 -18.54 -25.06
N LEU A 950 -19.88 -17.45 -24.96
CA LEU A 950 -19.38 -16.07 -25.06
C LEU A 950 -18.66 -15.56 -23.80
N PHE A 951 -18.46 -16.42 -22.79
CA PHE A 951 -17.75 -16.09 -21.56
C PHE A 951 -16.23 -16.22 -21.71
N MET A 952 -15.62 -15.24 -22.39
CA MET A 952 -14.21 -14.90 -22.16
C MET A 952 -14.13 -13.40 -21.90
N GLU A 953 -14.26 -13.06 -20.61
CA GLU A 953 -13.90 -11.80 -19.94
C GLU A 953 -14.79 -10.56 -20.26
N ASP A 954 -15.28 -9.87 -19.20
CA ASP A 954 -15.95 -8.55 -19.17
C ASP A 954 -17.49 -8.39 -19.32
N VAL A 955 -18.33 -9.43 -19.17
CA VAL A 955 -19.82 -9.31 -19.26
C VAL A 955 -20.54 -9.70 -17.95
N ASP A 956 -21.60 -8.98 -17.58
CA ASP A 956 -22.49 -9.27 -16.43
C ASP A 956 -23.18 -10.65 -16.58
N VAL A 957 -22.74 -11.61 -15.78
CA VAL A 957 -23.11 -13.03 -15.86
C VAL A 957 -24.59 -13.25 -15.57
N ASP A 958 -25.16 -12.50 -14.63
CA ASP A 958 -26.53 -12.68 -14.18
C ASP A 958 -27.55 -12.33 -15.28
N SER A 959 -27.32 -11.24 -16.01
CA SER A 959 -28.15 -10.82 -17.13
C SER A 959 -28.18 -11.86 -18.26
N VAL A 960 -27.03 -12.46 -18.60
CA VAL A 960 -26.96 -13.51 -19.63
C VAL A 960 -27.68 -14.78 -19.17
N MET A 961 -27.52 -15.18 -17.91
CA MET A 961 -28.21 -16.36 -17.36
C MET A 961 -29.73 -16.20 -17.33
N GLN A 962 -30.23 -14.99 -17.07
CA GLN A 962 -31.66 -14.70 -17.17
C GLN A 962 -32.20 -14.82 -18.60
N VAL A 963 -31.42 -14.38 -19.61
CA VAL A 963 -31.81 -14.56 -21.02
C VAL A 963 -31.81 -16.03 -21.42
N CYS A 964 -30.81 -16.81 -20.99
CA CYS A 964 -30.79 -18.26 -21.20
C CYS A 964 -32.02 -18.95 -20.59
N LEU A 965 -32.41 -18.56 -19.37
CA LEU A 965 -33.63 -19.06 -18.73
C LEU A 965 -34.90 -18.67 -19.50
N ALA A 966 -35.00 -17.41 -19.95
CA ALA A 966 -36.14 -16.94 -20.73
C ALA A 966 -36.28 -17.69 -22.08
N LEU A 967 -35.17 -17.92 -22.78
CA LEU A 967 -35.14 -18.72 -24.00
C LEU A 967 -35.58 -20.17 -23.73
N PHE A 968 -35.09 -20.78 -22.66
CA PHE A 968 -35.50 -22.13 -22.26
C PHE A 968 -37.01 -22.20 -21.98
N ILE A 969 -37.56 -21.26 -21.20
CA ILE A 969 -39.00 -21.18 -20.93
C ILE A 969 -39.79 -21.01 -22.23
N ALA A 970 -39.34 -20.17 -23.16
CA ALA A 970 -39.98 -19.97 -24.46
C ALA A 970 -40.05 -21.27 -25.28
N MET A 971 -39.00 -22.10 -25.26
CA MET A 971 -39.01 -23.42 -25.91
C MET A 971 -40.01 -24.38 -25.26
N ILE A 972 -40.11 -24.40 -23.93
CA ILE A 972 -41.08 -25.22 -23.22
C ILE A 972 -42.52 -24.77 -23.55
N LEU A 973 -42.76 -23.46 -23.58
CA LEU A 973 -44.06 -22.90 -23.97
C LEU A 973 -44.41 -23.24 -25.43
N LEU A 974 -43.44 -23.26 -26.34
CA LEU A 974 -43.64 -23.71 -27.72
C LEU A 974 -44.10 -25.17 -27.77
N ILE A 975 -43.40 -26.07 -27.06
CA ILE A 975 -43.77 -27.49 -27.02
C ILE A 975 -45.15 -27.67 -26.38
N PHE A 976 -45.40 -27.00 -25.26
CA PHE A 976 -46.67 -27.07 -24.56
C PHE A 976 -47.83 -26.51 -25.40
N GLY A 977 -47.60 -25.43 -26.15
CA GLY A 977 -48.59 -24.86 -27.07
C GLY A 977 -48.97 -25.84 -28.18
N VAL A 978 -47.99 -26.49 -28.81
CA VAL A 978 -48.20 -27.53 -29.83
C VAL A 978 -48.89 -28.76 -29.22
N PHE A 979 -48.49 -29.18 -28.01
CA PHE A 979 -49.14 -30.25 -27.27
C PHE A 979 -50.61 -29.93 -26.99
N LEU A 980 -50.92 -28.74 -26.44
CA LEU A 980 -52.28 -28.33 -26.12
C LEU A 980 -53.15 -28.22 -27.39
N GLN A 981 -52.57 -27.75 -28.49
CA GLN A 981 -53.24 -27.76 -29.80
C GLN A 981 -53.56 -29.19 -30.25
N GLY A 982 -52.61 -30.12 -30.15
CA GLY A 982 -52.82 -31.54 -30.43
C GLY A 982 -53.87 -32.16 -29.52
N PHE A 983 -53.78 -31.94 -28.22
CA PHE A 983 -54.70 -32.49 -27.22
C PHE A 983 -56.13 -31.96 -27.39
N THR A 984 -56.30 -30.66 -27.63
CA THR A 984 -57.62 -30.06 -27.89
C THR A 984 -58.22 -30.54 -29.21
N LYS A 985 -57.43 -30.64 -30.29
CA LYS A 985 -57.86 -31.26 -31.56
C LYS A 985 -58.29 -32.72 -31.33
N TYR A 986 -57.54 -33.48 -30.52
CA TYR A 986 -57.83 -34.87 -30.17
C TYR A 986 -59.16 -35.01 -29.42
N LEU A 987 -59.37 -34.20 -28.37
CA LEU A 987 -60.63 -34.21 -27.61
C LEU A 987 -61.83 -33.80 -28.47
N ARG A 988 -61.69 -32.78 -29.33
CA ARG A 988 -62.77 -32.36 -30.26
C ARG A 988 -63.14 -33.48 -31.23
N ALA A 989 -62.16 -34.13 -31.85
CA ALA A 989 -62.37 -35.22 -32.79
C ALA A 989 -62.96 -36.50 -32.15
N LYS A 990 -62.80 -36.66 -30.82
CA LYS A 990 -63.46 -37.73 -30.06
C LYS A 990 -64.98 -37.52 -29.96
N HIS A 991 -65.42 -36.26 -29.84
CA HIS A 991 -66.82 -35.91 -29.60
C HIS A 991 -67.60 -35.43 -30.83
N ARG A 992 -66.94 -34.88 -31.86
CA ARG A 992 -67.61 -34.36 -33.07
C ARG A 992 -66.79 -34.71 -34.32
N LYS A 993 -67.42 -35.39 -35.27
CA LYS A 993 -66.81 -35.71 -36.57
C LYS A 993 -66.92 -34.50 -37.52
N PRO A 994 -65.89 -34.16 -38.30
CA PRO A 994 -65.91 -32.98 -39.16
C PRO A 994 -66.86 -33.12 -40.36
N PHE A 995 -67.11 -34.34 -40.85
CA PHE A 995 -68.05 -34.62 -41.93
C PHE A 995 -69.28 -35.37 -41.41
N GLN A 996 -70.46 -34.84 -41.68
CA GLN A 996 -71.72 -35.54 -41.40
C GLN A 996 -71.96 -36.60 -42.48
N TYR A 997 -71.65 -36.29 -43.74
CA TYR A 997 -71.83 -37.19 -44.88
C TYR A 997 -70.57 -37.27 -45.74
N PHE A 998 -70.22 -38.48 -46.18
CA PHE A 998 -69.20 -38.73 -47.22
C PHE A 998 -69.87 -39.42 -48.40
N LEU A 999 -69.73 -38.87 -49.61
CA LEU A 999 -70.37 -39.40 -50.81
C LEU A 999 -69.38 -40.26 -51.64
N CYS A 1000 -69.46 -41.57 -51.45
CA CYS A 1000 -68.75 -42.58 -52.25
C CYS A 1000 -69.44 -42.73 -53.60
N HIS A 1001 -68.72 -42.54 -54.71
CA HIS A 1001 -69.32 -42.55 -56.04
C HIS A 1001 -68.33 -42.95 -57.15
N GLN A 1002 -68.88 -43.50 -58.25
CA GLN A 1002 -68.13 -43.72 -59.47
C GLN A 1002 -68.00 -42.40 -60.24
N LYS A 1003 -66.77 -41.99 -60.59
CA LYS A 1003 -66.49 -40.70 -61.26
C LYS A 1003 -67.31 -40.47 -62.54
N SER A 1004 -67.35 -41.47 -63.43
CA SER A 1004 -68.09 -41.37 -64.70
C SER A 1004 -69.60 -41.54 -64.54
N GLY A 1005 -70.05 -42.47 -63.70
CA GLY A 1005 -71.47 -42.83 -63.57
C GLY A 1005 -72.29 -41.95 -62.62
N ALA A 1006 -71.67 -41.36 -61.59
CA ALA A 1006 -72.37 -40.60 -60.55
C ALA A 1006 -71.65 -39.32 -60.08
N GLY A 1007 -70.58 -38.88 -60.73
CA GLY A 1007 -69.82 -37.69 -60.32
C GLY A 1007 -70.63 -36.39 -60.31
N ALA A 1008 -71.40 -36.13 -61.37
CA ALA A 1008 -72.27 -34.95 -61.43
C ALA A 1008 -73.39 -35.02 -60.37
N PHE A 1009 -73.98 -36.20 -60.18
CA PHE A 1009 -75.02 -36.42 -59.19
C PHE A 1009 -74.49 -36.28 -57.75
N ALA A 1010 -73.29 -36.79 -57.45
CA ALA A 1010 -72.64 -36.63 -56.13
C ALA A 1010 -72.45 -35.15 -55.77
N ARG A 1011 -72.02 -34.32 -56.73
CA ARG A 1011 -71.85 -32.88 -56.53
C ARG A 1011 -73.19 -32.18 -56.33
N LEU A 1012 -74.18 -32.50 -57.16
CA LEU A 1012 -75.54 -31.97 -57.01
C LEU A 1012 -76.14 -32.35 -55.65
N LEU A 1013 -76.03 -33.61 -55.25
CA LEU A 1013 -76.48 -34.12 -53.96
C LEU A 1013 -75.80 -33.37 -52.81
N LYS A 1014 -74.49 -33.12 -52.89
CA LYS A 1014 -73.77 -32.29 -51.92
C LYS A 1014 -74.36 -30.88 -51.86
N CYS A 1015 -74.58 -30.21 -53.00
CA CYS A 1015 -75.17 -28.87 -53.05
C CYS A 1015 -76.58 -28.84 -52.44
N GLU A 1016 -77.42 -29.83 -52.74
CA GLU A 1016 -78.78 -29.92 -52.21
C GLU A 1016 -78.81 -30.23 -50.71
N LEU A 1017 -77.97 -31.16 -50.24
CA LEU A 1017 -77.81 -31.44 -48.80
C LEU A 1017 -77.41 -30.18 -48.01
N ILE A 1018 -76.52 -29.35 -48.58
CA ILE A 1018 -76.13 -28.07 -47.98
C ILE A 1018 -77.30 -27.07 -48.04
N ARG A 1019 -78.00 -26.98 -49.17
CA ARG A 1019 -79.10 -26.03 -49.41
C ARG A 1019 -80.31 -26.27 -48.53
N MET A 1020 -80.65 -27.53 -48.25
CA MET A 1020 -81.83 -27.91 -47.47
C MET A 1020 -81.74 -27.55 -45.98
N ASN A 1021 -80.59 -27.03 -45.50
CA ASN A 1021 -80.32 -26.74 -44.08
C ASN A 1021 -80.55 -27.94 -43.12
N ALA A 1022 -80.74 -29.15 -43.65
CA ALA A 1022 -80.97 -30.38 -42.90
C ALA A 1022 -79.66 -30.97 -42.33
N VAL A 1023 -78.52 -30.51 -42.84
CA VAL A 1023 -77.19 -31.00 -42.47
C VAL A 1023 -76.51 -29.97 -41.57
N LYS A 1024 -76.21 -30.36 -40.32
CA LYS A 1024 -75.51 -29.51 -39.33
C LYS A 1024 -73.97 -29.60 -39.45
N GLY A 1025 -73.45 -30.53 -40.27
CA GLY A 1025 -72.02 -30.75 -40.51
C GLY A 1025 -71.62 -30.61 -41.99
N LYS A 1026 -70.34 -30.88 -42.32
CA LYS A 1026 -69.84 -30.80 -43.70
C LYS A 1026 -70.20 -32.05 -44.50
N VAL A 1027 -70.38 -31.89 -45.81
CA VAL A 1027 -70.55 -32.99 -46.77
C VAL A 1027 -69.29 -33.09 -47.63
N PHE A 1028 -68.67 -34.26 -47.67
CA PHE A 1028 -67.41 -34.51 -48.39
C PHE A 1028 -67.64 -35.34 -49.66
N VAL A 1029 -66.96 -34.96 -50.74
CA VAL A 1029 -66.85 -35.67 -52.03
C VAL A 1029 -65.36 -35.73 -52.41
N ASP A 1030 -64.91 -36.81 -53.07
CA ASP A 1030 -63.48 -37.03 -53.40
C ASP A 1030 -62.77 -35.87 -54.14
N CYS A 1031 -63.51 -34.98 -54.82
CA CYS A 1031 -62.96 -33.79 -55.45
C CYS A 1031 -62.74 -32.59 -54.52
N ASP A 1032 -63.17 -32.66 -53.26
CA ASP A 1032 -63.00 -31.59 -52.27
C ASP A 1032 -61.57 -31.50 -51.73
N ASP A 1033 -60.83 -32.61 -51.75
CA ASP A 1033 -59.41 -32.66 -51.40
C ASP A 1033 -58.68 -33.64 -52.31
N LEU A 1034 -58.08 -33.09 -53.38
CA LEU A 1034 -57.27 -33.83 -54.36
C LEU A 1034 -55.76 -33.74 -54.05
N GLN A 1035 -55.36 -33.02 -53.01
CA GLN A 1035 -53.94 -32.76 -52.73
C GLN A 1035 -53.30 -33.88 -51.91
N ASP A 1036 -54.05 -34.47 -50.97
CA ASP A 1036 -53.56 -35.54 -50.11
C ASP A 1036 -54.50 -36.76 -50.09
N LEU A 1037 -54.38 -37.58 -51.13
CA LEU A 1037 -55.15 -38.84 -51.26
C LEU A 1037 -54.85 -39.86 -50.15
N THR A 1038 -53.81 -39.65 -49.32
CA THR A 1038 -53.51 -40.55 -48.19
C THR A 1038 -54.52 -40.40 -47.05
N LYS A 1039 -55.27 -39.30 -47.01
CA LYS A 1039 -56.28 -39.01 -45.97
C LYS A 1039 -57.67 -39.54 -46.31
N LEU A 1040 -57.92 -39.91 -47.57
CA LEU A 1040 -59.25 -40.27 -48.08
C LEU A 1040 -59.93 -41.38 -47.26
N PHE A 1041 -59.24 -42.49 -47.01
CA PHE A 1041 -59.78 -43.58 -46.19
C PHE A 1041 -59.94 -43.17 -44.71
N GLY A 1042 -59.08 -42.27 -44.23
CA GLY A 1042 -59.25 -41.65 -42.92
C GLY A 1042 -60.54 -40.85 -42.81
N TYR A 1043 -60.84 -40.07 -43.85
CA TYR A 1043 -62.07 -39.30 -43.92
C TYR A 1043 -63.30 -40.19 -43.81
N VAL A 1044 -63.31 -41.31 -44.54
CA VAL A 1044 -64.41 -42.28 -44.46
C VAL A 1044 -64.49 -42.94 -43.09
N GLY A 1045 -63.40 -43.55 -42.61
CA GLY A 1045 -63.44 -44.40 -41.42
C GLY A 1045 -63.71 -43.62 -40.13
N PHE A 1046 -63.18 -42.41 -40.00
CA PHE A 1046 -63.10 -41.73 -38.71
C PHE A 1046 -63.78 -40.38 -38.67
N ASP A 1047 -63.69 -39.62 -39.76
CA ASP A 1047 -64.13 -38.24 -39.80
C ASP A 1047 -65.55 -38.08 -40.34
N THR A 1048 -66.16 -39.19 -40.77
CA THR A 1048 -67.51 -39.23 -41.32
C THR A 1048 -68.50 -39.91 -40.39
N GLU A 1049 -69.65 -39.29 -40.15
CA GLU A 1049 -70.76 -39.92 -39.41
C GLU A 1049 -71.51 -40.94 -40.28
N HIS A 1050 -71.84 -40.54 -41.51
CA HIS A 1050 -72.58 -41.33 -42.48
C HIS A 1050 -71.86 -41.47 -43.83
N LEU A 1051 -71.57 -42.69 -44.25
CA LEU A 1051 -71.09 -42.99 -45.59
C LEU A 1051 -72.28 -43.22 -46.52
N ILE A 1052 -72.43 -42.40 -47.58
CA ILE A 1052 -73.46 -42.55 -48.60
C ILE A 1052 -72.80 -43.14 -49.86
N ILE A 1053 -73.25 -44.29 -50.32
CA ILE A 1053 -72.72 -44.99 -51.50
C ILE A 1053 -73.68 -44.81 -52.65
N LEU A 1054 -73.29 -44.07 -53.69
CA LEU A 1054 -74.14 -43.89 -54.88
C LEU A 1054 -74.08 -45.15 -55.75
N GLY A 1055 -75.12 -45.98 -55.63
CA GLY A 1055 -75.26 -47.30 -56.26
C GLY A 1055 -75.30 -47.30 -57.79
N THR A 1056 -74.15 -47.09 -58.43
CA THR A 1056 -73.95 -47.24 -59.88
C THR A 1056 -73.52 -48.66 -60.23
N LYS A 1057 -73.78 -49.11 -61.46
CA LYS A 1057 -73.43 -50.48 -61.92
C LYS A 1057 -71.95 -50.81 -61.75
N ASP A 1058 -71.06 -49.83 -61.89
CA ASP A 1058 -69.62 -50.06 -61.83
C ASP A 1058 -68.96 -49.57 -60.52
N ILE A 1059 -69.73 -49.26 -59.47
CA ILE A 1059 -69.17 -48.72 -58.20
C ILE A 1059 -68.10 -49.65 -57.59
N LEU A 1060 -68.27 -50.96 -57.75
CA LEU A 1060 -67.33 -51.98 -57.26
C LEU A 1060 -66.12 -52.20 -58.17
N THR A 1061 -66.11 -51.66 -59.39
CA THR A 1061 -64.96 -51.81 -60.32
C THR A 1061 -63.79 -50.90 -59.96
N ARG A 1062 -64.07 -49.78 -59.26
CA ARG A 1062 -63.05 -48.79 -58.87
C ARG A 1062 -62.47 -49.14 -57.50
N LYS A 1063 -61.16 -49.41 -57.47
CA LYS A 1063 -60.40 -49.76 -56.24
C LYS A 1063 -60.61 -48.77 -55.08
N TRP A 1064 -60.71 -47.47 -55.40
CA TRP A 1064 -60.93 -46.42 -54.40
C TRP A 1064 -62.30 -46.53 -53.72
N CYS A 1065 -63.36 -46.72 -54.50
CA CYS A 1065 -64.71 -46.91 -53.97
C CYS A 1065 -64.79 -48.19 -53.13
N MET A 1066 -64.19 -49.29 -53.59
CA MET A 1066 -64.07 -50.49 -52.77
C MET A 1066 -63.33 -50.22 -51.47
N GLY A 1067 -62.20 -49.50 -51.53
CA GLY A 1067 -61.45 -49.09 -50.34
C GLY A 1067 -62.27 -48.25 -49.37
N GLU A 1068 -63.06 -47.30 -49.86
CA GLU A 1068 -63.98 -46.48 -49.05
C GLU A 1068 -65.06 -47.34 -48.37
N VAL A 1069 -65.72 -48.22 -49.12
CA VAL A 1069 -66.75 -49.12 -48.59
C VAL A 1069 -66.18 -50.10 -47.57
N THR A 1070 -65.05 -50.73 -47.88
CA THR A 1070 -64.33 -51.61 -46.94
C THR A 1070 -63.90 -50.86 -45.69
N THR A 1071 -63.40 -49.63 -45.84
CA THR A 1071 -62.99 -48.80 -44.70
C THR A 1071 -64.18 -48.40 -43.83
N GLY A 1072 -65.30 -47.99 -44.43
CA GLY A 1072 -66.54 -47.69 -43.71
C GLY A 1072 -67.06 -48.91 -42.94
N ARG A 1073 -66.98 -50.10 -43.53
CA ARG A 1073 -67.36 -51.36 -42.89
C ARG A 1073 -66.45 -51.71 -41.71
N LEU A 1074 -65.13 -51.65 -41.90
CA LEU A 1074 -64.14 -51.96 -40.86
C LEU A 1074 -64.29 -51.03 -39.65
N HIS A 1075 -64.61 -49.76 -39.87
CA HIS A 1075 -64.75 -48.75 -38.82
C HIS A 1075 -66.19 -48.56 -38.33
N LYS A 1076 -67.11 -49.43 -38.74
CA LYS A 1076 -68.53 -49.41 -38.33
C LYS A 1076 -69.20 -48.04 -38.57
N VAL A 1077 -68.86 -47.38 -39.68
CA VAL A 1077 -69.48 -46.12 -40.10
C VAL A 1077 -70.90 -46.42 -40.57
N LYS A 1078 -71.86 -45.57 -40.18
CA LYS A 1078 -73.27 -45.74 -40.61
C LYS A 1078 -73.32 -45.58 -42.12
N THR A 1079 -73.62 -46.65 -42.83
CA THR A 1079 -73.56 -46.68 -44.29
C THR A 1079 -74.96 -46.73 -44.87
N VAL A 1080 -75.24 -45.86 -45.84
CA VAL A 1080 -76.47 -45.79 -46.64
C VAL A 1080 -76.08 -46.02 -48.08
N VAL A 1081 -76.79 -46.89 -48.79
CA VAL A 1081 -76.60 -47.16 -50.23
C VAL A 1081 -77.77 -46.57 -50.99
#